data_AF-A0A2L2TXT9-F1
#
_entry.id   AF-A0A2L2TXT9-F1
#
_cell.length_a   1.000
_cell.length_b   1.000
_cell.length_c   1.000
_cell.angle_alpha   90.00
_cell.angle_beta   90.00
_cell.angle_gamma   90.00
#
_symmetry.space_group_name_H-M   'P 1'
#
loop_
_entity.id
_entity.type
_entity.pdbx_description
1 polymer ?
#
loop_
_entity_poly.entity_id
_entity_poly.type
_entity_poly.pdbx_seq_one_letter_code
_entity_poly.pdbx_strand_id
1 'polypeptide(L)'
;MAASHSCTGIDALLLEEAPRLPWSSGSDKTIHAIEMLENFAYNDMESHVPTEAALLRLHIQEGTSTGCFDSLVDNVNSITNAVLPEVRRTIESGAFSLRDLINLRHVSTTFPGQETTCIYLRIYANQDRGDQPFADGTQANIDKTVGLYIGKTTNMENRLRIYQQALEDPSSTSQHVYINRRSSPANQHMIPLMVWTGNVSPHIVAMAEQIMVLLFRTYLSFLYIPEHKDSRTILASERAKFFSSVMKTTATATGWPCLRPKGCNFDSPLFCFGLATDIIAIGAAPGDPNSRALTSYRLKRNLNVRTTSNGYISFTVSLSSDNTHSSGTSRRRWCFSINNEYLIAQRPKYVYLVFEIMNDNKPHPRPWIGMPFASQFENFEQASSLGVHVEWYNDSTESWCKVSLQKQLVGKHANWIQNRDHDAFLRPYYDSMAMIQGLRGLEYTGTLNGHPMRVKLSNPVKTLETLHLSQHYRLQPRPTTKCSAPSRASWDYNFQLMFQKFSGPHTVVGPSTAPLATSGSMCVAPMDLSISTTLGQERRCCDTCYVSSAGKAVRCEPEPGHPHGCCRLCALYNRPCTFTPFSQLSTLWGNRLPHVTATRALARFPNGPFRSLAYHRTMNPEEIAEIWPVQVPLNEKFGVWNDDENEEEEQEGEGEEEDAE
;
A
#
# COMPACT_ATOMS: atom_id res chain seq x y z
N MET A 1 18.56 -0.54 62.55
CA MET A 1 17.19 -0.85 62.06
C MET A 1 16.77 0.25 61.12
N ALA A 2 17.01 0.06 59.82
CA ALA A 2 16.49 0.92 58.76
C ALA A 2 15.65 0.01 57.86
N ALA A 3 14.36 0.32 57.76
CA ALA A 3 13.38 -0.50 57.07
C ALA A 3 13.64 -0.45 55.55
N SER A 4 14.02 -1.60 54.99
CA SER A 4 13.99 -1.84 53.55
C SER A 4 12.53 -1.74 53.07
N HIS A 5 12.18 -0.64 52.42
CA HIS A 5 10.94 -0.58 51.65
C HIS A 5 11.19 -1.32 50.34
N SER A 6 10.64 -2.53 50.23
CA SER A 6 10.51 -3.24 48.96
C SER A 6 9.57 -2.45 48.06
N CYS A 7 10.10 -1.82 47.01
CA CYS A 7 9.28 -1.16 45.99
C CYS A 7 8.66 -2.21 45.07
N THR A 8 7.40 -2.59 45.32
CA THR A 8 6.58 -3.44 44.45
C THR A 8 5.72 -2.57 43.51
N GLY A 9 6.32 -1.93 42.50
CA GLY A 9 5.60 -1.05 41.57
C GLY A 9 5.89 -1.31 40.09
N ILE A 10 4.93 -0.97 39.21
CA ILE A 10 5.08 -0.96 37.74
C ILE A 10 6.31 -0.15 37.28
N ASP A 11 6.68 0.88 38.02
CA ASP A 11 7.84 1.71 37.69
C ASP A 11 9.17 0.97 37.95
N ALA A 12 9.22 0.05 38.92
CA ALA A 12 10.39 -0.84 39.13
C ALA A 12 10.51 -1.88 38.01
N LEU A 13 9.36 -2.41 37.53
CA LEU A 13 9.29 -3.29 36.36
C LEU A 13 9.84 -2.65 35.07
N LEU A 14 9.74 -1.34 34.93
CA LEU A 14 10.14 -0.60 33.72
C LEU A 14 11.51 0.09 33.84
N LEU A 15 12.01 0.35 35.06
CA LEU A 15 13.24 1.13 35.29
C LEU A 15 14.38 0.33 35.95
N GLU A 16 14.11 -0.77 36.65
CA GLU A 16 15.13 -1.50 37.42
C GLU A 16 15.93 -2.51 36.56
N GLU A 17 15.41 -2.88 35.38
CA GLU A 17 16.03 -3.74 34.35
C GLU A 17 16.44 -2.96 33.08
N ALA A 18 16.67 -1.65 33.16
CA ALA A 18 17.39 -0.96 32.08
C ALA A 18 18.85 -1.48 32.10
N PRO A 19 19.34 -2.16 31.05
CA PRO A 19 20.68 -2.73 31.08
C PRO A 19 21.69 -1.60 31.29
N ARG A 20 22.41 -1.62 32.43
CA ARG A 20 23.65 -0.84 32.60
C ARG A 20 24.76 -1.49 31.79
N LEU A 21 24.56 -1.65 30.50
CA LEU A 21 25.58 -2.07 29.55
C LEU A 21 26.27 -0.81 29.02
N PRO A 22 27.61 -0.76 28.99
CA PRO A 22 28.34 0.38 28.46
C PRO A 22 28.25 0.32 26.94
N TRP A 23 27.22 0.91 26.36
CA TRP A 23 27.07 0.98 24.90
C TRP A 23 27.99 2.07 24.35
N SER A 24 29.04 1.68 23.62
CA SER A 24 29.89 2.63 22.90
C SER A 24 29.17 3.16 21.65
N SER A 25 29.30 4.46 21.39
CA SER A 25 28.74 5.07 20.18
C SER A 25 29.47 4.58 18.93
N GLY A 26 28.71 4.15 17.91
CA GLY A 26 29.23 3.90 16.56
C GLY A 26 29.51 2.43 16.18
N SER A 27 28.99 1.45 16.91
CA SER A 27 28.99 0.05 16.48
C SER A 27 27.61 -0.40 15.98
N ASP A 28 27.56 -1.24 14.95
CA ASP A 28 26.33 -1.82 14.40
C ASP A 28 25.52 -2.50 15.50
N LYS A 29 24.30 -2.02 15.71
CA LYS A 29 23.41 -2.46 16.79
C LYS A 29 22.66 -3.73 16.38
N THR A 30 23.32 -4.87 16.51
CA THR A 30 22.66 -6.18 16.39
C THR A 30 22.36 -6.69 17.79
N ILE A 31 21.09 -6.81 18.17
CA ILE A 31 20.72 -7.56 19.38
C ILE A 31 20.99 -9.03 19.05
N HIS A 32 22.17 -9.52 19.42
CA HIS A 32 22.43 -10.95 19.54
C HIS A 32 21.69 -11.45 20.78
N ALA A 33 20.40 -11.76 20.62
CA ALA A 33 19.80 -12.74 21.50
C ALA A 33 20.42 -14.10 21.11
N ILE A 34 21.29 -14.61 21.97
CA ILE A 34 22.05 -15.88 21.87
C ILE A 34 23.36 -15.75 21.08
N GLU A 35 24.46 -15.57 21.82
CA GLU A 35 25.79 -15.99 21.37
C GLU A 35 25.78 -17.53 21.32
N MET A 36 25.74 -18.13 20.12
CA MET A 36 25.96 -19.57 20.00
C MET A 36 27.44 -19.85 20.21
N LEU A 37 27.80 -20.32 21.41
CA LEU A 37 29.05 -21.01 21.66
C LEU A 37 28.97 -22.43 21.07
N GLU A 38 29.04 -22.58 19.75
CA GLU A 38 29.40 -23.86 19.14
C GLU A 38 30.01 -23.65 17.73
N ASN A 39 31.24 -24.13 17.58
CA ASN A 39 31.99 -24.10 16.33
C ASN A 39 31.51 -25.25 15.44
N PHE A 40 30.64 -24.98 14.47
CA PHE A 40 30.21 -26.00 13.51
C PHE A 40 31.07 -25.94 12.25
N ALA A 41 32.03 -26.87 12.14
CA ALA A 41 32.66 -27.17 10.86
C ALA A 41 31.65 -27.88 9.95
N TYR A 42 31.43 -27.33 8.76
CA TYR A 42 30.51 -27.85 7.74
C TYR A 42 30.99 -29.21 7.18
N ASN A 43 30.08 -30.19 7.05
CA ASN A 43 30.33 -31.55 6.52
C ASN A 43 29.24 -31.94 5.50
N ASP A 44 29.65 -32.22 4.26
CA ASP A 44 28.80 -32.47 3.09
C ASP A 44 28.00 -33.81 3.09
N MET A 45 28.10 -34.62 4.15
CA MET A 45 27.57 -35.99 4.16
C MET A 45 26.34 -36.23 5.05
N GLU A 46 25.84 -35.22 5.76
CA GLU A 46 24.64 -35.35 6.58
C GLU A 46 23.61 -34.27 6.22
N SER A 47 22.36 -34.70 6.06
CA SER A 47 21.19 -33.85 5.80
C SER A 47 20.77 -33.04 7.03
N HIS A 48 21.71 -32.35 7.66
CA HIS A 48 21.50 -31.41 8.75
C HIS A 48 21.84 -30.00 8.26
N VAL A 49 21.02 -29.50 7.34
CA VAL A 49 20.89 -28.06 7.11
C VAL A 49 19.85 -27.57 8.12
N PRO A 50 20.21 -26.75 9.12
CA PRO A 50 19.21 -26.02 9.88
C PRO A 50 18.52 -25.08 8.89
N THR A 51 17.21 -25.25 8.69
CA THR A 51 16.43 -24.28 7.93
C THR A 51 16.57 -22.91 8.58
N GLU A 52 16.95 -21.90 7.80
CA GLU A 52 16.99 -20.47 8.13
C GLU A 52 15.68 -19.95 8.79
N ALA A 53 14.60 -20.74 8.67
CA ALA A 53 13.32 -20.62 9.36
C ALA A 53 13.37 -20.55 10.89
N ALA A 54 14.49 -20.82 11.56
CA ALA A 54 14.64 -20.57 13.01
C ALA A 54 14.98 -19.09 13.32
N LEU A 55 15.68 -18.39 12.43
CA LEU A 55 16.16 -17.02 12.63
C LEU A 55 15.06 -15.96 12.40
N LEU A 56 14.05 -16.26 11.58
CA LEU A 56 12.93 -15.36 11.29
C LEU A 56 11.86 -15.32 12.41
N ARG A 57 11.84 -16.29 13.34
CA ARG A 57 10.72 -16.50 14.27
C ARG A 57 10.52 -15.40 15.31
N LEU A 58 11.60 -14.70 15.66
CA LEU A 58 11.62 -13.60 16.64
C LEU A 58 12.19 -12.30 16.05
N HIS A 59 12.25 -12.19 14.72
CA HIS A 59 12.82 -11.01 14.07
C HIS A 59 11.88 -9.80 14.17
N ILE A 60 12.30 -8.77 14.90
CA ILE A 60 11.71 -7.43 14.87
C ILE A 60 12.43 -6.65 13.77
N GLN A 61 11.71 -6.10 12.79
CA GLN A 61 12.32 -5.35 11.68
C GLN A 61 13.24 -4.24 12.20
N GLU A 62 14.37 -4.02 11.52
CA GLU A 62 15.40 -3.04 11.89
C GLU A 62 14.84 -1.61 12.14
N GLY A 63 13.84 -1.18 11.36
CA GLY A 63 13.16 0.11 11.56
C GLY A 63 12.25 0.17 12.79
N THR A 64 11.63 -0.95 13.15
CA THR A 64 10.80 -1.08 14.35
C THR A 64 11.68 -1.27 15.59
N SER A 65 12.78 -2.02 15.48
CA SER A 65 13.73 -2.22 16.57
C SER A 65 14.49 -0.93 16.90
N THR A 66 14.98 -0.19 15.89
CA THR A 66 15.58 1.15 16.10
C THR A 66 14.58 2.09 16.77
N GLY A 67 13.33 2.16 16.29
CA GLY A 67 12.28 2.95 16.93
C GLY A 67 12.00 2.56 18.40
N CYS A 68 11.92 1.26 18.69
CA CYS A 68 11.69 0.76 20.06
C CYS A 68 12.87 1.04 21.01
N PHE A 69 14.11 0.87 20.55
CA PHE A 69 15.28 0.77 21.42
C PHE A 69 16.23 1.99 21.39
N ASP A 70 16.25 2.79 20.32
CA ASP A 70 17.14 3.97 20.24
C ASP A 70 16.72 5.10 21.19
N SER A 71 15.42 5.17 21.50
CA SER A 71 14.81 6.13 22.44
C SER A 71 14.08 5.40 23.57
N LEU A 72 14.64 4.27 24.04
CA LEU A 72 13.97 3.39 25.00
C LEU A 72 13.45 4.14 26.25
N VAL A 73 14.23 5.06 26.80
CA VAL A 73 13.82 5.84 27.98
C VAL A 73 12.60 6.71 27.69
N ASP A 74 12.60 7.42 26.56
CA ASP A 74 11.48 8.28 26.16
C ASP A 74 10.24 7.45 25.83
N ASN A 75 10.43 6.30 25.20
CA ASN A 75 9.37 5.34 24.92
C ASN A 75 8.74 4.80 26.21
N VAL A 76 9.56 4.36 27.16
CA VAL A 76 9.11 3.91 28.48
C VAL A 76 8.37 5.02 29.21
N ASN A 77 8.91 6.25 29.22
CA ASN A 77 8.24 7.40 29.82
C ASN A 77 6.88 7.67 29.16
N SER A 78 6.79 7.60 27.83
CA SER A 78 5.53 7.76 27.10
C SER A 78 4.50 6.71 27.50
N ILE A 79 4.90 5.44 27.61
CA ILE A 79 4.03 4.33 28.02
C ILE A 79 3.57 4.50 29.46
N THR A 80 4.49 4.76 30.38
CA THR A 80 4.23 4.96 31.80
C THR A 80 3.27 6.12 32.04
N ASN A 81 3.48 7.25 31.34
CA ASN A 81 2.62 8.44 31.46
C ASN A 81 1.23 8.25 30.85
N ALA A 82 1.08 7.32 29.89
CA ALA A 82 -0.21 7.03 29.27
C ALA A 82 -1.14 6.19 30.16
N VAL A 83 -0.62 5.47 31.17
CA VAL A 83 -1.45 4.69 32.10
C VAL A 83 -2.36 5.61 32.89
N LEU A 84 -3.67 5.38 32.81
CA LEU A 84 -4.64 6.20 33.53
C LEU A 84 -4.40 6.16 35.05
N PRO A 85 -4.50 7.28 35.79
CA PRO A 85 -4.18 7.33 37.22
C PRO A 85 -4.97 6.37 38.09
N GLU A 86 -6.25 6.13 37.76
CA GLU A 86 -7.08 5.14 38.45
C GLU A 86 -6.65 3.70 38.15
N VAL A 87 -6.30 3.41 36.90
CA VAL A 87 -5.78 2.10 36.49
C VAL A 87 -4.48 1.83 37.22
N ARG A 88 -3.54 2.79 37.21
CA ARG A 88 -2.26 2.70 37.91
C ARG A 88 -2.45 2.34 39.38
N ARG A 89 -3.26 3.10 40.12
CA ARG A 89 -3.54 2.82 41.54
C ARG A 89 -4.15 1.44 41.77
N THR A 90 -5.00 0.98 40.87
CA THR A 90 -5.63 -0.34 40.98
C THR A 90 -4.63 -1.49 40.75
N ILE A 91 -3.72 -1.36 39.79
CA ILE A 91 -2.87 -2.47 39.37
C ILE A 91 -1.43 -2.39 39.87
N GLU A 92 -0.99 -1.29 40.48
CA GLU A 92 0.42 -1.02 40.82
C GLU A 92 1.10 -2.13 41.63
N SER A 93 0.38 -2.75 42.55
CA SER A 93 0.89 -3.82 43.43
C SER A 93 0.71 -5.22 42.85
N GLY A 94 -0.02 -5.36 41.74
CA GLY A 94 -0.51 -6.62 41.20
C GLY A 94 -1.60 -7.31 42.04
N ALA A 95 -1.83 -6.89 43.27
CA ALA A 95 -2.80 -7.48 44.19
C ALA A 95 -4.20 -6.85 44.01
N PHE A 96 -4.83 -7.16 42.87
CA PHE A 96 -6.19 -6.71 42.54
C PHE A 96 -7.15 -7.88 42.37
N SER A 97 -8.41 -7.65 42.70
CA SER A 97 -9.54 -8.55 42.45
C SER A 97 -10.21 -8.25 41.10
N LEU A 98 -11.10 -9.13 40.65
CA LEU A 98 -11.92 -8.85 39.47
C LEU A 98 -12.80 -7.61 39.70
N ARG A 99 -13.34 -7.46 40.90
CA ARG A 99 -14.14 -6.29 41.29
C ARG A 99 -13.39 -4.99 41.12
N ASP A 100 -12.11 -4.96 41.51
CA ASP A 100 -11.29 -3.76 41.39
C ASP A 100 -11.13 -3.34 39.92
N LEU A 101 -10.99 -4.32 39.01
CA LEU A 101 -10.96 -4.06 37.58
C LEU A 101 -12.31 -3.63 37.03
N ILE A 102 -13.41 -4.32 37.38
CA ILE A 102 -14.75 -4.01 36.86
C ILE A 102 -15.23 -2.63 37.33
N ASN A 103 -14.78 -2.18 38.50
CA ASN A 103 -15.11 -0.86 39.04
C ASN A 103 -14.33 0.30 38.38
N LEU A 104 -13.32 0.00 37.55
CA LEU A 104 -12.67 1.03 36.73
C LEU A 104 -13.65 1.62 35.73
N ARG A 105 -13.40 2.87 35.30
CA ARG A 105 -14.26 3.56 34.36
C ARG A 105 -14.33 2.83 33.03
N HIS A 106 -15.54 2.50 32.57
CA HIS A 106 -15.75 1.87 31.27
C HIS A 106 -15.61 2.85 30.12
N VAL A 107 -15.31 2.30 28.95
CA VAL A 107 -15.49 3.00 27.67
C VAL A 107 -16.93 3.48 27.53
N SER A 108 -17.10 4.73 27.10
CA SER A 108 -18.39 5.32 26.75
C SER A 108 -18.28 6.14 25.47
N THR A 109 -19.39 6.69 24.99
CA THR A 109 -19.39 7.61 23.83
C THR A 109 -18.57 8.88 24.07
N THR A 110 -18.22 9.20 25.32
CA THR A 110 -17.50 10.43 25.70
C THR A 110 -16.15 10.17 26.34
N PHE A 111 -15.74 8.92 26.53
CA PHE A 111 -14.49 8.55 27.20
C PHE A 111 -13.88 7.29 26.57
N PRO A 112 -12.57 7.30 26.21
CA PRO A 112 -11.51 8.27 26.54
C PRO A 112 -11.48 9.59 25.74
N GLY A 113 -12.38 9.77 24.76
CA GLY A 113 -12.48 10.96 23.91
C GLY A 113 -12.16 10.66 22.44
N GLN A 114 -12.63 11.50 21.53
CA GLN A 114 -12.32 11.39 20.09
C GLN A 114 -10.84 11.68 19.84
N GLU A 115 -10.28 11.08 18.78
CA GLU A 115 -8.88 11.25 18.36
C GLU A 115 -7.82 10.83 19.41
N THR A 116 -8.19 9.90 20.31
CA THR A 116 -7.25 9.33 21.27
C THR A 116 -6.76 7.96 20.82
N THR A 117 -5.46 7.72 20.96
CA THR A 117 -4.93 6.36 20.87
C THR A 117 -5.07 5.70 22.24
N CYS A 118 -5.60 4.49 22.29
CA CYS A 118 -5.92 3.82 23.54
C CYS A 118 -5.56 2.33 23.52
N ILE A 119 -4.99 1.85 24.63
CA ILE A 119 -4.93 0.42 24.98
C ILE A 119 -6.09 0.13 25.92
N TYR A 120 -6.87 -0.90 25.64
CA TYR A 120 -8.04 -1.29 26.43
C TYR A 120 -7.99 -2.76 26.85
N LEU A 121 -8.63 -3.05 27.98
CA LEU A 121 -8.92 -4.39 28.49
C LEU A 121 -10.37 -4.74 28.21
N ARG A 122 -10.60 -5.91 27.63
CA ARG A 122 -11.90 -6.57 27.63
C ARG A 122 -11.93 -7.65 28.70
N ILE A 123 -13.01 -7.65 29.47
CA ILE A 123 -13.27 -8.64 30.50
C ILE A 123 -14.56 -9.39 30.14
N TYR A 124 -14.47 -10.71 30.08
CA TYR A 124 -15.58 -11.63 29.88
C TYR A 124 -15.81 -12.41 31.16
N ALA A 125 -16.60 -11.86 32.08
CA ALA A 125 -16.90 -12.48 33.36
C ALA A 125 -18.00 -13.55 33.25
N ASN A 126 -18.12 -14.41 34.26
CA ASN A 126 -19.22 -15.38 34.39
C ASN A 126 -19.47 -16.27 33.17
N GLN A 127 -18.40 -16.75 32.53
CA GLN A 127 -18.55 -17.65 31.39
C GLN A 127 -19.37 -18.88 31.77
N ASP A 128 -20.43 -19.14 31.01
CA ASP A 128 -21.39 -20.24 31.18
C ASP A 128 -22.23 -20.22 32.48
N ARG A 129 -22.26 -19.09 33.21
CA ARG A 129 -22.98 -18.96 34.50
C ARG A 129 -24.15 -17.97 34.47
N GLY A 130 -24.44 -17.35 33.33
CA GLY A 130 -25.53 -16.38 33.17
C GLY A 130 -25.32 -15.11 34.01
N ASP A 131 -26.42 -14.45 34.40
CA ASP A 131 -26.39 -13.16 35.13
C ASP A 131 -26.23 -13.33 36.65
N GLN A 132 -25.66 -14.44 37.12
CA GLN A 132 -25.48 -14.65 38.56
C GLN A 132 -24.50 -13.62 39.14
N PRO A 133 -24.86 -12.93 40.25
CA PRO A 133 -24.00 -11.96 40.90
C PRO A 133 -22.76 -12.66 41.47
N PHE A 134 -21.64 -11.96 41.37
CA PHE A 134 -20.34 -12.47 41.74
C PHE A 134 -20.14 -12.48 43.28
N ALA A 135 -19.46 -13.51 43.83
CA ALA A 135 -18.96 -13.52 45.21
C ALA A 135 -17.50 -13.01 45.25
N ASP A 136 -17.29 -11.69 45.43
CA ASP A 136 -16.03 -11.01 45.04
C ASP A 136 -15.19 -10.44 46.18
N GLY A 137 -13.88 -10.67 46.07
CA GLY A 137 -12.87 -10.15 46.98
C GLY A 137 -11.46 -10.73 46.80
N THR A 138 -11.23 -11.66 45.86
CA THR A 138 -9.90 -12.28 45.68
C THR A 138 -9.52 -12.47 44.21
N GLN A 139 -8.22 -12.49 43.93
CA GLN A 139 -7.61 -12.72 42.61
C GLN A 139 -7.92 -14.12 42.03
N ALA A 140 -8.25 -15.10 42.88
CA ALA A 140 -8.45 -16.51 42.51
C ALA A 140 -9.59 -16.76 41.51
N ASN A 141 -10.50 -15.79 41.34
CA ASN A 141 -11.60 -15.90 40.40
C ASN A 141 -11.22 -15.49 38.96
N ILE A 142 -10.30 -14.54 38.83
CA ILE A 142 -9.68 -14.18 37.54
C ILE A 142 -9.09 -15.45 36.92
N ASP A 143 -8.43 -16.26 37.74
CA ASP A 143 -7.73 -17.49 37.34
C ASP A 143 -8.62 -18.65 36.88
N LYS A 144 -9.95 -18.57 37.08
CA LYS A 144 -10.85 -19.71 36.84
C LYS A 144 -11.93 -19.47 35.80
N THR A 145 -12.52 -18.28 35.79
CA THR A 145 -13.81 -18.05 35.10
C THR A 145 -13.84 -16.82 34.20
N VAL A 146 -12.73 -16.09 34.10
CA VAL A 146 -12.68 -14.81 33.40
C VAL A 146 -11.86 -14.95 32.12
N GLY A 147 -12.44 -14.49 31.01
CA GLY A 147 -11.72 -14.27 29.76
C GLY A 147 -11.16 -12.86 29.72
N LEU A 148 -9.88 -12.70 29.37
CA LEU A 148 -9.24 -11.39 29.23
C LEU A 148 -8.65 -11.21 27.83
N TYR A 149 -8.84 -10.03 27.25
CA TYR A 149 -8.25 -9.60 25.99
C TYR A 149 -7.70 -8.18 26.12
N ILE A 150 -6.51 -7.94 25.59
CA ILE A 150 -5.92 -6.61 25.45
C ILE A 150 -5.97 -6.23 23.98
N GLY A 151 -6.40 -5.01 23.68
CA GLY A 151 -6.34 -4.46 22.32
C GLY A 151 -5.96 -3.00 22.30
N LYS A 152 -5.72 -2.50 21.09
CA LYS A 152 -5.49 -1.07 20.80
C LYS A 152 -6.52 -0.51 19.82
N THR A 153 -6.73 0.80 19.83
CA THR A 153 -7.50 1.53 18.81
C THR A 153 -7.20 3.03 18.85
N THR A 154 -7.40 3.71 17.72
CA THR A 154 -7.43 5.19 17.61
C THR A 154 -8.87 5.74 17.55
N ASN A 155 -9.86 4.85 17.43
CA ASN A 155 -11.28 5.17 17.41
C ASN A 155 -12.05 4.17 18.28
N MET A 156 -12.27 4.55 19.53
CA MET A 156 -12.87 3.66 20.53
C MET A 156 -14.35 3.40 20.29
N GLU A 157 -15.10 4.39 19.79
CA GLU A 157 -16.53 4.24 19.49
C GLU A 157 -16.74 3.25 18.35
N ASN A 158 -16.00 3.40 17.25
CA ASN A 158 -16.05 2.45 16.15
C ASN A 158 -15.64 1.05 16.62
N ARG A 159 -14.62 0.96 17.48
CA ARG A 159 -14.17 -0.31 18.04
C ARG A 159 -15.26 -1.01 18.87
N LEU A 160 -15.98 -0.27 19.71
CA LEU A 160 -17.09 -0.79 20.49
C LEU A 160 -18.21 -1.30 19.58
N ARG A 161 -18.54 -0.55 18.53
CA ARG A 161 -19.56 -0.92 17.53
C ARG A 161 -19.19 -2.21 16.80
N ILE A 162 -17.93 -2.37 16.36
CA ILE A 162 -17.43 -3.58 15.71
C ILE A 162 -17.62 -4.80 16.63
N TYR A 163 -17.28 -4.67 17.91
CA TYR A 163 -17.48 -5.78 18.86
C TYR A 163 -18.95 -6.15 19.07
N GLN A 164 -19.85 -5.16 19.07
CA GLN A 164 -21.29 -5.41 19.15
C GLN A 164 -21.79 -6.16 17.90
N GLN A 165 -21.34 -5.76 16.71
CA GLN A 165 -21.69 -6.43 15.46
C GLN A 165 -21.16 -7.87 15.37
N ALA A 166 -19.92 -8.10 15.81
CA ALA A 166 -19.31 -9.44 15.81
C ALA A 166 -20.04 -10.45 16.71
N LEU A 167 -20.82 -9.97 17.70
CA LEU A 167 -21.67 -10.82 18.55
C LEU A 167 -22.95 -11.26 17.83
N GLU A 168 -23.43 -10.47 16.87
CA GLU A 168 -24.64 -10.74 16.12
C GLU A 168 -24.40 -11.70 14.94
N ASP A 169 -23.16 -11.81 14.45
CA ASP A 169 -22.79 -12.73 13.39
C ASP A 169 -22.52 -14.13 13.94
N PRO A 170 -23.38 -15.15 13.72
CA PRO A 170 -23.16 -16.50 14.21
C PRO A 170 -21.98 -17.21 13.53
N SER A 171 -21.52 -16.76 12.36
CA SER A 171 -20.54 -17.44 11.52
C SER A 171 -19.07 -17.21 11.89
N SER A 172 -18.77 -16.19 12.70
CA SER A 172 -17.41 -15.91 13.17
C SER A 172 -16.78 -17.11 13.90
N THR A 173 -15.64 -17.58 13.40
CA THR A 173 -14.83 -18.67 13.97
C THR A 173 -13.71 -18.19 14.91
N SER A 174 -13.59 -16.88 15.14
CA SER A 174 -12.58 -16.33 16.03
C SER A 174 -12.73 -16.87 17.45
N GLN A 175 -11.63 -17.40 18.02
CA GLN A 175 -11.63 -17.94 19.38
C GLN A 175 -11.94 -16.86 20.43
N HIS A 176 -11.59 -15.60 20.13
CA HIS A 176 -11.98 -14.45 20.94
C HIS A 176 -13.50 -14.28 20.98
N VAL A 177 -14.17 -14.37 19.83
CA VAL A 177 -15.64 -14.31 19.73
C VAL A 177 -16.29 -15.51 20.42
N TYR A 178 -15.70 -16.70 20.30
CA TYR A 178 -16.17 -17.89 21.04
C TYR A 178 -16.12 -17.69 22.56
N ILE A 179 -15.02 -17.15 23.09
CA ILE A 179 -14.88 -16.85 24.53
C ILE A 179 -15.86 -15.75 24.95
N ASN A 180 -16.05 -14.74 24.11
CA ASN A 180 -16.98 -13.64 24.34
C ASN A 180 -18.44 -14.12 24.46
N ARG A 181 -18.91 -14.97 23.54
CA ARG A 181 -20.30 -15.50 23.52
C ARG A 181 -20.70 -16.30 24.77
N ARG A 182 -19.73 -16.78 25.54
CA ARG A 182 -19.99 -17.52 26.78
C ARG A 182 -20.33 -16.61 27.96
N SER A 183 -20.13 -15.29 27.81
CA SER A 183 -20.45 -14.26 28.80
C SER A 183 -21.68 -13.46 28.36
N SER A 184 -22.63 -13.22 29.27
CA SER A 184 -23.80 -12.39 28.98
C SER A 184 -23.38 -10.91 28.80
N PRO A 185 -24.12 -10.09 28.03
CA PRO A 185 -23.74 -8.69 27.78
C PRO A 185 -23.48 -7.86 29.04
N ALA A 186 -24.20 -8.13 30.14
CA ALA A 186 -24.00 -7.47 31.43
C ALA A 186 -22.65 -7.78 32.11
N ASN A 187 -22.01 -8.89 31.72
CA ASN A 187 -20.72 -9.36 32.23
C ASN A 187 -19.57 -9.10 31.25
N GLN A 188 -19.81 -8.31 30.20
CA GLN A 188 -18.83 -7.92 29.21
C GLN A 188 -18.39 -6.48 29.47
N HIS A 189 -17.16 -6.30 29.91
CA HIS A 189 -16.62 -4.97 30.23
C HIS A 189 -15.53 -4.57 29.25
N MET A 190 -15.47 -3.28 28.94
CA MET A 190 -14.42 -2.66 28.16
C MET A 190 -13.87 -1.48 28.94
N ILE A 191 -12.61 -1.57 29.33
CA ILE A 191 -11.96 -0.61 30.24
C ILE A 191 -10.73 -0.06 29.51
N PRO A 192 -10.63 1.26 29.29
CA PRO A 192 -9.39 1.85 28.80
C PRO A 192 -8.32 1.74 29.89
N LEU A 193 -7.12 1.29 29.51
CA LEU A 193 -5.97 1.15 30.41
C LEU A 193 -4.99 2.31 30.23
N MET A 194 -4.71 2.65 28.97
CA MET A 194 -3.78 3.71 28.59
C MET A 194 -4.39 4.63 27.55
N VAL A 195 -4.08 5.92 27.61
CA VAL A 195 -4.60 6.94 26.67
C VAL A 195 -3.48 7.92 26.30
N TRP A 196 -3.31 8.15 25.00
CA TRP A 196 -2.53 9.28 24.47
C TRP A 196 -3.45 10.32 23.85
N THR A 197 -3.32 11.55 24.31
CA THR A 197 -3.96 12.73 23.72
C THR A 197 -3.02 13.32 22.68
N GLY A 198 -3.07 12.79 21.45
CA GLY A 198 -2.25 13.24 20.32
C GLY A 198 -1.61 12.10 19.53
N ASN A 199 -0.79 12.46 18.54
CA ASN A 199 -0.09 11.51 17.69
C ASN A 199 1.00 10.78 18.47
N VAL A 200 0.77 9.50 18.76
CA VAL A 200 1.76 8.58 19.32
C VAL A 200 2.30 7.67 18.22
N SER A 201 3.60 7.38 18.28
CA SER A 201 4.22 6.52 17.28
C SER A 201 3.69 5.08 17.38
N PRO A 202 3.39 4.40 16.27
CA PRO A 202 2.82 3.05 16.30
C PRO A 202 3.64 2.05 17.13
N HIS A 203 4.98 2.11 17.07
CA HIS A 203 5.87 1.23 17.84
C HIS A 203 5.69 1.38 19.37
N ILE A 204 5.46 2.60 19.87
CA ILE A 204 5.16 2.87 21.28
C ILE A 204 3.85 2.19 21.68
N VAL A 205 2.83 2.29 20.82
CA VAL A 205 1.51 1.66 21.06
C VAL A 205 1.62 0.14 21.10
N ALA A 206 2.39 -0.48 20.21
CA ALA A 206 2.59 -1.93 20.25
C ALA A 206 3.41 -2.40 21.46
N MET A 207 4.43 -1.65 21.87
CA MET A 207 5.14 -1.93 23.12
C MET A 207 4.19 -1.86 24.31
N ALA A 208 3.38 -0.81 24.40
CA ALA A 208 2.37 -0.66 25.45
C ALA A 208 1.34 -1.80 25.47
N GLU A 209 0.81 -2.16 24.31
CA GLU A 209 -0.12 -3.28 24.14
C GLU A 209 0.53 -4.59 24.57
N GLN A 210 1.76 -4.85 24.13
CA GLN A 210 2.50 -6.05 24.50
C GLN A 210 2.76 -6.14 26.01
N ILE A 211 3.13 -5.03 26.66
CA ILE A 211 3.32 -4.98 28.10
C ILE A 211 2.03 -5.39 28.81
N MET A 212 0.88 -4.83 28.39
CA MET A 212 -0.41 -5.18 28.99
C MET A 212 -0.82 -6.63 28.71
N VAL A 213 -0.54 -7.17 27.52
CA VAL A 213 -0.75 -8.60 27.21
C VAL A 213 0.00 -9.50 28.19
N LEU A 214 1.23 -9.12 28.59
CA LEU A 214 2.05 -9.89 29.53
C LEU A 214 1.60 -9.71 30.98
N LEU A 215 1.33 -8.48 31.41
CA LEU A 215 0.87 -8.19 32.77
C LEU A 215 -0.45 -8.91 33.09
N PHE A 216 -1.37 -8.95 32.14
CA PHE A 216 -2.66 -9.63 32.27
C PHE A 216 -2.67 -11.07 31.76
N ARG A 217 -1.55 -11.57 31.21
CA ARG A 217 -1.40 -12.92 30.64
C ARG A 217 -2.53 -13.30 29.68
N THR A 218 -2.78 -12.46 28.70
CA THR A 218 -3.94 -12.61 27.81
C THR A 218 -3.68 -13.45 26.56
N TYR A 219 -2.53 -14.12 26.42
CA TYR A 219 -2.33 -15.07 25.32
C TYR A 219 -3.27 -16.28 25.40
N LEU A 220 -3.71 -16.76 24.24
CA LEU A 220 -4.52 -17.97 24.12
C LEU A 220 -3.78 -19.20 24.64
N SER A 221 -4.45 -20.03 25.44
CA SER A 221 -3.82 -21.18 26.10
C SER A 221 -3.32 -22.26 25.13
N PHE A 222 -3.95 -22.40 23.96
CA PHE A 222 -3.52 -23.40 22.98
C PHE A 222 -2.15 -23.09 22.38
N LEU A 223 -1.69 -21.84 22.40
CA LEU A 223 -0.35 -21.44 21.94
C LEU A 223 0.77 -22.05 22.78
N TYR A 224 0.46 -22.63 23.94
CA TYR A 224 1.44 -23.29 24.80
C TYR A 224 1.45 -24.82 24.65
N ILE A 225 0.70 -25.36 23.69
CA ILE A 225 0.73 -26.79 23.39
C ILE A 225 2.09 -27.14 22.74
N PRO A 226 2.62 -28.35 22.93
CA PRO A 226 3.94 -28.73 22.42
C PRO A 226 4.06 -28.72 20.90
N GLU A 227 3.00 -29.07 20.19
CA GLU A 227 3.02 -29.26 18.73
C GLU A 227 1.87 -28.50 18.04
N HIS A 228 2.25 -27.76 17.00
CA HIS A 228 1.35 -27.10 16.06
C HIS A 228 1.71 -27.52 14.64
N LYS A 229 0.72 -27.58 13.73
CA LYS A 229 0.92 -28.07 12.36
C LYS A 229 1.04 -26.94 11.33
N ASP A 230 0.43 -25.79 11.61
CA ASP A 230 0.47 -24.61 10.74
C ASP A 230 1.55 -23.60 11.19
N SER A 231 2.19 -22.97 10.21
CA SER A 231 3.30 -22.02 10.42
C SER A 231 2.91 -20.84 11.31
N ARG A 232 1.71 -20.28 11.09
CA ARG A 232 1.21 -19.13 11.83
C ARG A 232 1.09 -19.43 13.33
N THR A 233 0.47 -20.56 13.67
CA THR A 233 0.32 -20.95 15.06
C THR A 233 1.66 -21.33 15.67
N ILE A 234 2.60 -21.92 14.93
CA ILE A 234 3.96 -22.14 15.41
C ILE A 234 4.60 -20.78 15.77
N LEU A 235 4.54 -19.78 14.89
CA LEU A 235 5.12 -18.46 15.15
C LEU A 235 4.48 -17.77 16.35
N ALA A 236 3.15 -17.70 16.39
CA ALA A 236 2.39 -17.16 17.51
C ALA A 236 2.71 -17.89 18.83
N SER A 237 2.84 -19.22 18.78
CA SER A 237 3.23 -20.09 19.89
C SER A 237 4.62 -19.75 20.40
N GLU A 238 5.63 -19.68 19.52
CA GLU A 238 7.01 -19.37 19.88
C GLU A 238 7.13 -17.96 20.47
N ARG A 239 6.46 -16.96 19.87
CA ARG A 239 6.41 -15.59 20.40
C ARG A 239 5.76 -15.55 21.78
N ALA A 240 4.59 -16.18 21.93
CA ALA A 240 3.89 -16.24 23.22
C ALA A 240 4.75 -16.94 24.29
N LYS A 241 5.39 -18.07 23.97
CA LYS A 241 6.30 -18.81 24.86
C LYS A 241 7.50 -17.96 25.26
N PHE A 242 8.15 -17.30 24.30
CA PHE A 242 9.29 -16.42 24.54
C PHE A 242 8.94 -15.29 25.51
N PHE A 243 7.93 -14.48 25.20
CA PHE A 243 7.57 -13.36 26.08
C PHE A 243 7.00 -13.82 27.42
N SER A 244 6.32 -14.96 27.46
CA SER A 244 5.87 -15.54 28.74
C SER A 244 7.03 -15.99 29.60
N SER A 245 8.12 -16.49 28.99
CA SER A 245 9.35 -16.82 29.70
C SER A 245 10.02 -15.57 30.26
N VAL A 246 10.14 -14.51 29.46
CA VAL A 246 10.63 -13.20 29.92
C VAL A 246 9.79 -12.69 31.09
N MET A 247 8.46 -12.66 30.92
CA MET A 247 7.54 -12.20 31.96
C MET A 247 7.63 -13.06 33.23
N LYS A 248 7.89 -14.36 33.14
CA LYS A 248 8.07 -15.22 34.31
C LYS A 248 9.31 -14.81 35.11
N THR A 249 10.43 -14.53 34.44
CA THR A 249 11.65 -14.02 35.08
C THR A 249 11.38 -12.68 35.75
N THR A 250 10.78 -11.75 35.00
CA THR A 250 10.43 -10.41 35.47
C THR A 250 9.46 -10.44 36.66
N ALA A 251 8.43 -11.28 36.63
CA ALA A 251 7.49 -11.46 37.72
C ALA A 251 8.16 -12.04 38.97
N THR A 252 9.09 -12.97 38.81
CA THR A 252 9.87 -13.54 39.92
C THR A 252 10.75 -12.48 40.58
N ALA A 253 11.39 -11.62 39.77
CA ALA A 253 12.26 -10.56 40.26
C ALA A 253 11.49 -9.45 41.00
N THR A 254 10.30 -9.10 40.52
CA THR A 254 9.52 -7.95 41.03
C THR A 254 8.41 -8.33 42.01
N GLY A 255 8.15 -9.63 42.19
CA GLY A 255 7.03 -10.13 42.98
C GLY A 255 5.67 -9.96 42.30
N TRP A 256 5.63 -9.67 41.00
CA TRP A 256 4.37 -9.55 40.26
C TRP A 256 3.58 -10.87 40.28
N PRO A 257 2.26 -10.86 40.55
CA PRO A 257 1.49 -12.09 40.64
C PRO A 257 1.27 -12.77 39.30
N CYS A 258 1.29 -14.10 39.34
CA CYS A 258 1.12 -14.95 38.17
C CYS A 258 -0.36 -15.25 37.92
N LEU A 259 -1.07 -14.32 37.29
CA LEU A 259 -2.47 -14.48 36.87
C LEU A 259 -2.65 -15.70 35.97
N ARG A 260 -3.83 -16.32 35.95
CA ARG A 260 -4.15 -17.47 35.08
C ARG A 260 -5.52 -17.33 34.39
N PRO A 261 -5.82 -16.21 33.71
CA PRO A 261 -7.10 -16.05 33.04
C PRO A 261 -7.20 -16.96 31.81
N LYS A 262 -8.39 -17.00 31.21
CA LYS A 262 -8.54 -17.46 29.83
C LYS A 262 -8.14 -16.32 28.88
N GLY A 263 -6.88 -16.31 28.44
CA GLY A 263 -6.41 -15.33 27.48
C GLY A 263 -7.10 -15.46 26.12
N CYS A 264 -7.17 -14.35 25.39
CA CYS A 264 -7.85 -14.21 24.10
C CYS A 264 -6.97 -13.62 22.98
N ASN A 265 -5.75 -13.16 23.27
CA ASN A 265 -4.79 -12.65 22.28
C ASN A 265 -4.10 -13.83 21.56
N PHE A 266 -4.12 -13.81 20.23
CA PHE A 266 -3.50 -14.85 19.40
C PHE A 266 -2.01 -14.59 19.12
N ASP A 267 -1.62 -13.36 18.87
CA ASP A 267 -0.25 -13.02 18.47
C ASP A 267 0.26 -11.80 19.24
N SER A 268 1.57 -11.58 19.19
CA SER A 268 2.29 -10.52 19.87
C SER A 268 2.16 -9.19 19.12
N PRO A 269 1.64 -8.12 19.75
CA PRO A 269 1.57 -6.79 19.15
C PRO A 269 2.86 -6.24 18.55
N LEU A 270 4.02 -6.67 19.06
CA LEU A 270 5.34 -6.26 18.54
C LEU A 270 5.64 -6.80 17.14
N PHE A 271 4.94 -7.87 16.74
CA PHE A 271 5.08 -8.54 15.45
C PHE A 271 3.83 -8.37 14.58
N CYS A 272 2.70 -7.98 15.19
CA CYS A 272 1.46 -7.58 14.50
C CYS A 272 1.51 -6.16 13.90
N PHE A 273 2.69 -5.55 13.73
CA PHE A 273 2.77 -4.46 12.76
C PHE A 273 2.52 -5.11 11.42
N GLY A 274 1.29 -4.94 10.92
CA GLY A 274 0.89 -5.35 9.59
C GLY A 274 2.07 -5.07 8.70
N LEU A 275 2.74 -6.15 8.29
CA LEU A 275 3.97 -6.04 7.56
C LEU A 275 3.53 -5.25 6.34
N ALA A 276 3.95 -3.99 6.23
CA ALA A 276 3.75 -3.27 5.00
C ALA A 276 4.54 -4.10 4.00
N THR A 277 3.84 -5.00 3.31
CA THR A 277 4.42 -6.04 2.48
C THR A 277 5.45 -5.36 1.60
N ASP A 278 6.72 -5.69 1.79
CA ASP A 278 7.80 -5.02 1.09
C ASP A 278 7.52 -5.06 -0.40
N ILE A 279 7.80 -3.96 -1.09
CA ILE A 279 7.82 -3.97 -2.54
C ILE A 279 9.15 -4.60 -2.94
N ILE A 280 9.11 -5.81 -3.49
CA ILE A 280 10.31 -6.50 -3.93
C ILE A 280 10.66 -6.08 -5.35
N ALA A 281 11.79 -5.39 -5.50
CA ALA A 281 12.37 -4.96 -6.75
C ALA A 281 13.34 -6.03 -7.28
N ILE A 282 13.07 -6.51 -8.49
CA ILE A 282 13.89 -7.49 -9.20
C ILE A 282 14.25 -6.88 -10.55
N GLY A 283 15.54 -6.59 -10.75
CA GLY A 283 16.06 -6.18 -12.05
C GLY A 283 16.09 -7.37 -13.00
N ALA A 284 15.81 -7.14 -14.29
CA ALA A 284 16.11 -8.13 -15.31
C ALA A 284 17.59 -8.50 -15.25
N ALA A 285 17.89 -9.79 -15.27
CA ALA A 285 19.26 -10.27 -15.43
C ALA A 285 19.84 -9.68 -16.74
N PRO A 286 21.15 -9.46 -16.83
CA PRO A 286 21.79 -9.10 -18.10
C PRO A 286 21.53 -10.23 -19.10
N GLY A 287 20.50 -10.06 -19.94
CA GLY A 287 20.11 -11.01 -20.98
C GLY A 287 20.76 -10.67 -22.32
N ASP A 288 20.13 -11.11 -23.40
CA ASP A 288 20.49 -10.71 -24.77
C ASP A 288 20.63 -9.17 -24.84
N PRO A 289 21.77 -8.63 -25.30
CA PRO A 289 21.98 -7.19 -25.48
C PRO A 289 20.89 -6.51 -26.32
N ASN A 290 20.17 -7.26 -27.16
CA ASN A 290 19.07 -6.76 -27.98
C ASN A 290 17.71 -6.70 -27.24
N SER A 291 17.62 -7.29 -26.05
CA SER A 291 16.41 -7.25 -25.23
C SER A 291 16.41 -6.01 -24.33
N ARG A 292 15.31 -5.24 -24.38
CA ARG A 292 15.16 -4.06 -23.52
C ARG A 292 14.98 -4.50 -22.07
N ALA A 293 15.92 -4.13 -21.21
CA ALA A 293 15.86 -4.47 -19.79
C ALA A 293 14.78 -3.66 -19.05
N LEU A 294 14.15 -4.28 -18.05
CA LEU A 294 13.20 -3.65 -17.15
C LEU A 294 13.46 -4.08 -15.70
N THR A 295 12.90 -3.32 -14.76
CA THR A 295 12.85 -3.70 -13.34
C THR A 295 11.39 -3.94 -12.95
N SER A 296 11.12 -5.10 -12.37
CA SER A 296 9.79 -5.44 -11.83
C SER A 296 9.74 -5.15 -10.33
N TYR A 297 8.63 -4.60 -9.86
CA TYR A 297 8.36 -4.28 -8.47
C TYR A 297 7.08 -4.99 -8.06
N ARG A 298 7.16 -5.93 -7.12
CA ARG A 298 6.03 -6.76 -6.72
C ARG A 298 5.56 -6.42 -5.31
N LEU A 299 4.26 -6.20 -5.16
CA LEU A 299 3.60 -5.90 -3.90
C LEU A 299 2.46 -6.89 -3.66
N LYS A 300 2.54 -7.72 -2.61
CA LYS A 300 1.46 -8.64 -2.22
C LYS A 300 0.31 -7.84 -1.59
N ARG A 301 -0.93 -8.08 -2.01
CA ARG A 301 -2.12 -7.40 -1.50
C ARG A 301 -3.36 -8.28 -1.47
N ASN A 302 -4.16 -8.10 -0.44
CA ASN A 302 -5.54 -8.57 -0.42
C ASN A 302 -6.39 -7.76 -1.42
N LEU A 303 -7.43 -8.39 -1.96
CA LEU A 303 -8.35 -7.75 -2.88
C LEU A 303 -9.47 -7.05 -2.11
N ASN A 304 -9.63 -5.75 -2.33
CA ASN A 304 -10.82 -5.04 -1.85
C ASN A 304 -11.96 -5.25 -2.86
N VAL A 305 -13.02 -5.91 -2.42
CA VAL A 305 -14.21 -6.19 -3.24
C VAL A 305 -15.15 -4.99 -3.20
N ARG A 306 -15.47 -4.44 -4.36
CA ARG A 306 -16.52 -3.42 -4.52
C ARG A 306 -17.64 -4.01 -5.36
N THR A 307 -18.83 -4.07 -4.78
CA THR A 307 -20.06 -4.42 -5.49
C THR A 307 -20.82 -3.13 -5.75
N THR A 308 -21.02 -2.76 -7.01
CA THR A 308 -21.81 -1.59 -7.37
C THR A 308 -23.30 -1.89 -7.23
N SER A 309 -24.14 -0.84 -7.18
CA SER A 309 -25.60 -0.95 -7.02
C SER A 309 -26.31 -1.79 -8.09
N ASN A 310 -25.69 -1.98 -9.26
CA ASN A 310 -26.17 -2.85 -10.33
C ASN A 310 -25.63 -4.30 -10.26
N GLY A 311 -25.00 -4.69 -9.14
CA GLY A 311 -24.46 -6.03 -8.90
C GLY A 311 -23.11 -6.32 -9.57
N TYR A 312 -22.49 -5.35 -10.24
CA TYR A 312 -21.19 -5.53 -10.86
C TYR A 312 -20.08 -5.57 -9.79
N ILE A 313 -19.27 -6.63 -9.82
CA ILE A 313 -18.15 -6.82 -8.89
C ILE A 313 -16.88 -6.27 -9.56
N SER A 314 -16.17 -5.41 -8.85
CA SER A 314 -14.83 -4.96 -9.22
C SER A 314 -13.88 -5.15 -8.05
N PHE A 315 -12.65 -5.57 -8.34
CA PHE A 315 -11.62 -5.56 -7.31
C PHE A 315 -10.78 -4.30 -7.43
N THR A 316 -10.37 -3.77 -6.28
CA THR A 316 -9.44 -2.63 -6.22
C THR A 316 -8.25 -2.99 -5.35
N VAL A 317 -7.06 -2.65 -5.84
CA VAL A 317 -5.83 -2.67 -5.04
C VAL A 317 -5.31 -1.25 -4.94
N SER A 318 -4.84 -0.84 -3.76
CA SER A 318 -4.32 0.51 -3.54
C SER A 318 -2.82 0.54 -3.20
N LEU A 319 -2.14 1.55 -3.73
CA LEU A 319 -0.80 1.97 -3.32
C LEU A 319 -0.91 3.37 -2.73
N SER A 320 -0.27 3.61 -1.58
CA SER A 320 -0.23 4.93 -0.95
C SER A 320 1.20 5.44 -0.83
N SER A 321 1.36 6.76 -0.77
CA SER A 321 2.64 7.43 -0.56
C SER A 321 2.50 8.74 0.19
N ASP A 322 3.59 9.14 0.83
CA ASP A 322 3.83 10.50 1.33
C ASP A 322 4.74 11.23 0.36
N ASN A 323 4.23 12.32 -0.22
CA ASN A 323 4.89 13.14 -1.22
C ASN A 323 5.38 14.43 -0.56
N THR A 324 6.70 14.57 -0.40
CA THR A 324 7.32 15.74 0.20
C THR A 324 7.57 16.80 -0.88
N HIS A 325 6.97 17.96 -0.72
CA HIS A 325 7.17 19.17 -1.52
C HIS A 325 7.88 20.25 -0.67
N SER A 326 8.29 21.34 -1.31
CA SER A 326 8.82 22.51 -0.58
C SER A 326 7.80 23.14 0.37
N SER A 327 6.51 22.99 0.08
CA SER A 327 5.39 23.53 0.87
C SER A 327 4.92 22.60 1.99
N GLY A 328 5.46 21.38 2.09
CA GLY A 328 5.03 20.36 3.07
C GLY A 328 4.85 18.97 2.46
N THR A 329 4.34 18.05 3.27
CA THR A 329 4.10 16.66 2.85
C THR A 329 2.61 16.45 2.58
N SER A 330 2.29 15.82 1.44
CA SER A 330 0.91 15.44 1.08
C SER A 330 0.80 13.93 0.93
N ARG A 331 -0.32 13.36 1.37
CA ARG A 331 -0.59 11.93 1.18
C ARG A 331 -1.25 11.70 -0.18
N ARG A 332 -0.79 10.68 -0.90
CA ARG A 332 -1.34 10.27 -2.19
C ARG A 332 -1.76 8.82 -2.13
N ARG A 333 -2.95 8.51 -2.66
CA ARG A 333 -3.47 7.15 -2.82
C ARG A 333 -3.75 6.91 -4.31
N TRP A 334 -3.23 5.82 -4.86
CA TRP A 334 -3.53 5.33 -6.20
C TRP A 334 -4.34 4.05 -6.08
N CYS A 335 -5.49 4.03 -6.76
CA CYS A 335 -6.38 2.87 -6.79
C CYS A 335 -6.35 2.23 -8.18
N PHE A 336 -6.11 0.93 -8.21
CA PHE A 336 -6.02 0.11 -9.42
C PHE A 336 -7.25 -0.78 -9.48
N SER A 337 -8.19 -0.45 -10.37
CA SER A 337 -9.38 -1.25 -10.60
C SER A 337 -9.08 -2.42 -11.53
N ILE A 338 -9.47 -3.61 -11.12
CA ILE A 338 -9.27 -4.88 -11.82
C ILE A 338 -10.65 -5.37 -12.24
N ASN A 339 -10.88 -5.37 -13.55
CA ASN A 339 -12.12 -5.78 -14.19
C ASN A 339 -11.81 -6.95 -15.12
N ASN A 340 -11.49 -8.11 -14.56
CA ASN A 340 -11.22 -9.33 -15.30
C ASN A 340 -12.12 -10.46 -14.79
N GLU A 341 -12.94 -11.03 -15.67
CA GLU A 341 -13.97 -12.00 -15.30
C GLU A 341 -13.39 -13.27 -14.67
N TYR A 342 -12.23 -13.74 -15.14
CA TYR A 342 -11.60 -14.95 -14.59
C TYR A 342 -11.09 -14.74 -13.16
N LEU A 343 -10.42 -13.60 -12.91
CA LEU A 343 -9.96 -13.25 -11.57
C LEU A 343 -11.16 -13.02 -10.62
N ILE A 344 -12.24 -12.39 -11.12
CA ILE A 344 -13.51 -12.20 -10.39
C ILE A 344 -14.19 -13.53 -10.07
N ALA A 345 -14.17 -14.49 -10.98
CA ALA A 345 -14.75 -15.81 -10.76
C ALA A 345 -13.95 -16.62 -9.72
N GLN A 346 -12.62 -16.53 -9.74
CA GLN A 346 -11.75 -17.27 -8.82
C GLN A 346 -11.70 -16.67 -7.41
N ARG A 347 -11.85 -15.34 -7.29
CA ARG A 347 -11.73 -14.62 -6.01
C ARG A 347 -10.49 -15.03 -5.21
N PRO A 348 -9.28 -14.93 -5.81
CA PRO A 348 -8.06 -15.34 -5.13
C PRO A 348 -7.90 -14.53 -3.84
N LYS A 349 -7.37 -15.17 -2.80
CA LYS A 349 -7.21 -14.55 -1.48
C LYS A 349 -6.38 -13.27 -1.53
N TYR A 350 -5.29 -13.32 -2.30
CA TYR A 350 -4.39 -12.21 -2.53
C TYR A 350 -3.93 -12.19 -3.99
N VAL A 351 -3.39 -11.06 -4.39
CA VAL A 351 -2.72 -10.86 -5.68
C VAL A 351 -1.38 -10.16 -5.45
N TYR A 352 -0.50 -10.25 -6.44
CA TYR A 352 0.63 -9.35 -6.55
C TYR A 352 0.27 -8.20 -7.48
N LEU A 353 0.28 -6.97 -6.98
CA LEU A 353 0.32 -5.78 -7.81
C LEU A 353 1.76 -5.58 -8.29
N VAL A 354 1.96 -5.59 -9.60
CA VAL A 354 3.28 -5.54 -10.21
C VAL A 354 3.43 -4.31 -11.08
N PHE A 355 4.53 -3.59 -10.85
CA PHE A 355 4.96 -2.49 -11.69
C PHE A 355 6.19 -2.91 -12.50
N GLU A 356 6.20 -2.66 -13.79
CA GLU A 356 7.35 -2.90 -14.68
C GLU A 356 7.84 -1.56 -15.20
N ILE A 357 9.10 -1.20 -14.93
CA ILE A 357 9.67 0.07 -15.42
C ILE A 357 10.84 -0.22 -16.35
N MET A 358 10.74 0.25 -17.59
CA MET A 358 11.81 0.10 -18.58
C MET A 358 13.07 0.87 -18.17
N ASN A 359 14.22 0.20 -18.18
CA ASN A 359 15.49 0.80 -17.73
C ASN A 359 15.99 1.88 -18.72
N ASP A 360 15.61 1.78 -19.99
CA ASP A 360 15.91 2.77 -21.03
C ASP A 360 15.00 4.01 -21.03
N ASN A 361 14.03 4.07 -20.10
CA ASN A 361 13.02 5.13 -19.99
C ASN A 361 12.12 5.28 -21.23
N LYS A 362 12.18 4.37 -22.21
CA LYS A 362 11.30 4.36 -23.38
C LYS A 362 9.97 3.67 -23.04
N PRO A 363 8.90 3.88 -23.82
CA PRO A 363 7.60 3.27 -23.56
C PRO A 363 7.67 1.76 -23.33
N HIS A 364 6.95 1.28 -22.31
CA HIS A 364 6.70 -0.14 -22.07
C HIS A 364 5.94 -0.73 -23.28
N PRO A 365 6.10 -2.03 -23.62
CA PRO A 365 5.28 -2.66 -24.67
C PRO A 365 3.77 -2.59 -24.38
N ARG A 366 3.40 -2.64 -23.10
CA ARG A 366 2.04 -2.45 -22.59
C ARG A 366 2.02 -1.37 -21.51
N PRO A 367 2.12 -0.08 -21.85
CA PRO A 367 2.13 0.98 -20.86
C PRO A 367 0.81 1.01 -20.11
N TRP A 368 0.86 1.32 -18.81
CA TRP A 368 -0.33 1.64 -18.02
C TRP A 368 -1.11 2.81 -18.64
N ILE A 369 -0.39 3.76 -19.23
CA ILE A 369 -0.92 4.93 -19.91
C ILE A 369 -0.04 5.29 -21.11
N GLY A 370 -0.69 5.55 -22.25
CA GLY A 370 -0.03 6.09 -23.43
C GLY A 370 0.10 7.61 -23.32
N MET A 371 1.33 8.12 -23.35
CA MET A 371 1.64 9.53 -23.27
C MET A 371 1.90 10.14 -24.65
N PRO A 372 1.63 11.44 -24.85
CA PRO A 372 2.14 12.16 -26.01
C PRO A 372 3.68 12.21 -25.97
N PHE A 373 4.30 12.24 -27.15
CA PHE A 373 5.75 12.32 -27.27
C PHE A 373 6.32 13.68 -26.84
N ALA A 374 5.65 14.77 -27.21
CA ALA A 374 6.03 16.14 -26.88
C ALA A 374 4.93 16.76 -26.03
N SER A 375 5.29 17.33 -24.87
CA SER A 375 4.35 18.06 -24.00
C SER A 375 5.10 19.05 -23.08
N GLN A 376 4.52 19.42 -21.93
CA GLN A 376 5.04 20.41 -20.98
C GLN A 376 6.44 20.11 -20.42
N PHE A 377 6.90 18.86 -20.49
CA PHE A 377 8.21 18.41 -19.98
C PHE A 377 9.01 17.70 -21.08
N GLU A 378 10.33 17.83 -21.04
CA GLU A 378 11.22 17.23 -22.06
C GLU A 378 11.16 15.70 -22.08
N ASN A 379 10.93 15.08 -20.91
CA ASN A 379 10.83 13.64 -20.72
C ASN A 379 9.37 13.15 -20.61
N PHE A 380 8.39 13.83 -21.22
CA PHE A 380 6.97 13.51 -21.01
C PHE A 380 6.61 12.05 -21.34
N GLU A 381 7.19 11.50 -22.40
CA GLU A 381 6.99 10.11 -22.82
C GLU A 381 7.52 9.09 -21.79
N GLN A 382 8.42 9.49 -20.88
CA GLN A 382 8.98 8.61 -19.84
C GLN A 382 7.90 8.01 -18.94
N ALA A 383 6.78 8.70 -18.72
CA ALA A 383 5.68 8.13 -17.95
C ALA A 383 5.04 6.89 -18.62
N SER A 384 5.19 6.72 -19.93
CA SER A 384 4.82 5.48 -20.62
C SER A 384 5.83 4.34 -20.46
N SER A 385 6.97 4.54 -19.80
CA SER A 385 7.90 3.46 -19.44
C SER A 385 7.36 2.53 -18.35
N LEU A 386 6.26 2.91 -17.69
CA LEU A 386 5.59 2.17 -16.64
C LEU A 386 4.51 1.24 -17.21
N GLY A 387 4.70 -0.07 -17.05
CA GLY A 387 3.67 -1.09 -17.12
C GLY A 387 3.11 -1.40 -15.73
N VAL A 388 1.83 -1.76 -15.66
CA VAL A 388 1.18 -2.22 -14.42
C VAL A 388 0.36 -3.46 -14.74
N HIS A 389 0.46 -4.49 -13.92
CA HIS A 389 -0.34 -5.72 -14.04
C HIS A 389 -0.57 -6.33 -12.66
N VAL A 390 -1.45 -7.33 -12.60
CA VAL A 390 -1.62 -8.16 -11.41
C VAL A 390 -1.26 -9.60 -11.73
N GLU A 391 -0.62 -10.28 -10.77
CA GLU A 391 -0.30 -11.70 -10.81
C GLU A 391 -1.08 -12.43 -9.71
N TRP A 392 -1.63 -13.61 -10.00
CA TRP A 392 -2.32 -14.44 -9.01
C TRP A 392 -2.14 -15.92 -9.33
N TYR A 393 -2.28 -16.78 -8.32
CA TYR A 393 -2.31 -18.21 -8.52
C TYR A 393 -3.70 -18.64 -8.98
N ASN A 394 -3.78 -19.32 -10.10
CA ASN A 394 -5.03 -19.84 -10.65
C ASN A 394 -5.16 -21.32 -10.28
N ASP A 395 -6.04 -21.61 -9.32
CA ASP A 395 -6.30 -22.98 -8.83
C ASP A 395 -6.80 -23.91 -9.93
N SER A 396 -7.55 -23.39 -10.91
CA SER A 396 -8.11 -24.23 -11.99
C SER A 396 -7.07 -24.70 -13.00
N THR A 397 -5.98 -23.96 -13.16
CA THR A 397 -4.89 -24.30 -14.09
C THR A 397 -3.59 -24.66 -13.36
N GLU A 398 -3.62 -24.68 -12.02
CA GLU A 398 -2.49 -24.91 -11.12
C GLU A 398 -1.25 -24.05 -11.47
N SER A 399 -1.48 -22.83 -11.96
CA SER A 399 -0.41 -21.99 -12.52
C SER A 399 -0.55 -20.54 -12.11
N TRP A 400 0.57 -19.84 -12.00
CA TRP A 400 0.54 -18.38 -11.85
C TRP A 400 0.16 -17.70 -13.17
N CYS A 401 -0.75 -16.75 -13.07
CA CYS A 401 -1.30 -16.00 -14.18
C CYS A 401 -1.07 -14.51 -13.99
N LYS A 402 -1.02 -13.74 -15.07
CA LYS A 402 -1.04 -12.28 -15.04
C LYS A 402 -2.06 -11.68 -15.99
N VAL A 403 -2.55 -10.49 -15.63
CA VAL A 403 -3.39 -9.64 -16.49
C VAL A 403 -2.94 -8.19 -16.40
N SER A 404 -2.80 -7.53 -17.56
CA SER A 404 -2.32 -6.15 -17.65
C SER A 404 -3.40 -5.15 -17.24
N LEU A 405 -3.00 -4.06 -16.57
CA LEU A 405 -3.87 -2.97 -16.15
C LEU A 405 -3.64 -1.73 -17.01
N GLN A 406 -4.71 -0.95 -17.22
CA GLN A 406 -4.68 0.29 -18.00
C GLN A 406 -5.40 1.42 -17.28
N LYS A 407 -4.81 2.62 -17.28
CA LYS A 407 -5.46 3.84 -16.80
C LYS A 407 -6.58 4.25 -17.74
N GLN A 408 -7.81 4.29 -17.22
CA GLN A 408 -8.96 4.75 -17.97
C GLN A 408 -9.01 6.29 -17.97
N LEU A 409 -8.52 6.92 -19.06
CA LEU A 409 -8.56 8.37 -19.24
C LEU A 409 -9.63 8.87 -20.22
N VAL A 410 -10.08 8.00 -21.13
CA VAL A 410 -10.86 8.41 -22.30
C VAL A 410 -12.25 8.88 -21.88
N GLY A 411 -12.47 10.20 -22.01
CA GLY A 411 -13.75 10.87 -21.76
C GLY A 411 -13.67 12.08 -20.82
N LYS A 412 -12.63 12.20 -19.99
CA LYS A 412 -12.44 13.33 -19.04
C LYS A 412 -11.59 14.48 -19.59
N HIS A 413 -10.72 14.21 -20.57
CA HIS A 413 -9.88 15.23 -21.19
C HIS A 413 -10.67 16.40 -21.78
N ALA A 414 -11.82 16.12 -22.40
CA ALA A 414 -12.67 17.18 -22.98
C ALA A 414 -13.08 18.22 -21.93
N ASN A 415 -13.44 17.79 -20.72
CA ASN A 415 -13.85 18.67 -19.64
C ASN A 415 -12.65 19.50 -19.13
N TRP A 416 -11.48 18.89 -18.94
CA TRP A 416 -10.27 19.61 -18.50
C TRP A 416 -9.87 20.69 -19.51
N ILE A 417 -9.95 20.37 -20.80
CA ILE A 417 -9.65 21.32 -21.88
C ILE A 417 -10.66 22.47 -21.88
N GLN A 418 -11.97 22.16 -21.79
CA GLN A 418 -13.04 23.16 -21.73
C GLN A 418 -12.94 24.08 -20.51
N ASN A 419 -12.52 23.54 -19.37
CA ASN A 419 -12.41 24.28 -18.10
C ASN A 419 -11.05 24.97 -17.90
N ARG A 420 -10.08 24.80 -18.82
CA ARG A 420 -8.68 25.27 -18.67
C ARG A 420 -7.98 24.69 -17.44
N ASP A 421 -8.34 23.47 -17.06
CA ASP A 421 -7.75 22.80 -15.90
C ASP A 421 -6.41 22.14 -16.28
N HIS A 422 -5.34 22.93 -16.17
CA HIS A 422 -3.97 22.49 -16.46
C HIS A 422 -3.50 21.38 -15.51
N ASP A 423 -3.90 21.43 -14.25
CA ASP A 423 -3.44 20.49 -13.23
C ASP A 423 -4.08 19.13 -13.44
N ALA A 424 -5.39 19.07 -13.70
CA ALA A 424 -6.05 17.82 -14.04
C ALA A 424 -5.53 17.22 -15.36
N PHE A 425 -5.19 18.06 -16.34
CA PHE A 425 -4.58 17.63 -17.59
C PHE A 425 -3.22 16.95 -17.37
N LEU A 426 -2.37 17.50 -16.49
CA LEU A 426 -1.03 16.96 -16.19
C LEU A 426 -1.05 15.85 -15.13
N ARG A 427 -2.11 15.70 -14.35
CA ARG A 427 -2.25 14.71 -13.28
C ARG A 427 -1.85 13.28 -13.69
N PRO A 428 -2.20 12.75 -14.89
CA PRO A 428 -1.77 11.42 -15.28
C PRO A 428 -0.25 11.28 -15.43
N TYR A 429 0.43 12.34 -15.89
CA TYR A 429 1.88 12.39 -15.97
C TYR A 429 2.51 12.46 -14.59
N TYR A 430 2.06 13.38 -13.73
CA TYR A 430 2.56 13.48 -12.35
C TYR A 430 2.36 12.19 -11.55
N ASP A 431 1.19 11.54 -11.66
CA ASP A 431 0.93 10.25 -11.00
C ASP A 431 1.94 9.18 -11.42
N SER A 432 2.17 9.05 -12.73
CA SER A 432 3.07 8.03 -13.27
C SER A 432 4.52 8.30 -12.86
N MET A 433 4.96 9.55 -12.95
CA MET A 433 6.31 9.96 -12.55
C MET A 433 6.52 9.84 -11.04
N ALA A 434 5.53 10.15 -10.21
CA ALA A 434 5.62 9.97 -8.76
C ALA A 434 5.74 8.49 -8.36
N MET A 435 5.01 7.58 -9.03
CA MET A 435 5.20 6.14 -8.84
C MET A 435 6.59 5.69 -9.29
N ILE A 436 7.06 6.13 -10.46
CA ILE A 436 8.42 5.82 -10.93
C ILE A 436 9.46 6.33 -9.93
N GLN A 437 9.30 7.56 -9.41
CA GLN A 437 10.17 8.17 -8.42
C GLN A 437 10.22 7.35 -7.12
N GLY A 438 9.06 7.01 -6.56
CA GLY A 438 8.97 6.23 -5.33
C GLY A 438 9.53 4.81 -5.48
N LEU A 439 9.18 4.12 -6.56
CA LEU A 439 9.65 2.75 -6.84
C LEU A 439 11.16 2.72 -7.11
N ARG A 440 11.70 3.71 -7.83
CA ARG A 440 13.14 3.77 -8.11
C ARG A 440 13.98 4.33 -6.97
N GLY A 441 13.37 4.91 -5.94
CA GLY A 441 14.09 5.58 -4.86
C GLY A 441 14.76 6.88 -5.33
N LEU A 442 14.08 7.66 -6.18
CA LEU A 442 14.63 8.91 -6.71
C LEU A 442 14.29 10.10 -5.81
N GLU A 443 15.29 10.95 -5.56
CA GLU A 443 15.12 12.25 -4.92
C GLU A 443 15.41 13.34 -5.95
N TYR A 444 14.42 14.18 -6.22
CA TYR A 444 14.54 15.26 -7.19
C TYR A 444 15.20 16.49 -6.56
N THR A 445 16.13 17.08 -7.29
CA THR A 445 16.86 18.29 -6.91
C THR A 445 16.62 19.41 -7.93
N GLY A 446 16.95 20.64 -7.55
CA GLY A 446 16.77 21.83 -8.40
C GLY A 446 15.32 22.30 -8.47
N THR A 447 14.93 22.88 -9.61
CA THR A 447 13.57 23.41 -9.82
C THR A 447 12.57 22.27 -10.00
N LEU A 448 11.75 22.03 -8.98
CA LEU A 448 10.87 20.85 -8.93
C LEU A 448 9.72 20.84 -9.95
N ASN A 449 9.34 22.00 -10.52
CA ASN A 449 8.29 22.11 -11.55
C ASN A 449 6.96 21.39 -11.21
N GLY A 450 6.57 21.35 -9.93
CA GLY A 450 5.35 20.66 -9.47
C GLY A 450 5.56 19.20 -9.04
N HIS A 451 6.73 18.60 -9.31
CA HIS A 451 7.07 17.29 -8.79
C HIS A 451 7.37 17.34 -7.28
N PRO A 452 7.09 16.27 -6.53
CA PRO A 452 7.58 16.14 -5.17
C PRO A 452 9.11 15.98 -5.16
N MET A 453 9.77 16.58 -4.18
CA MET A 453 11.21 16.38 -3.93
C MET A 453 11.49 14.90 -3.62
N ARG A 454 10.63 14.27 -2.83
CA ARG A 454 10.73 12.86 -2.45
C ARG A 454 9.35 12.22 -2.41
N VAL A 455 9.25 10.97 -2.88
CA VAL A 455 8.06 10.12 -2.73
C VAL A 455 8.42 8.94 -1.84
N LYS A 456 7.81 8.86 -0.65
CA LYS A 456 7.95 7.73 0.25
C LYS A 456 6.72 6.84 0.11
N LEU A 457 6.86 5.66 -0.49
CA LEU A 457 5.77 4.69 -0.56
C LEU A 457 5.46 4.17 0.85
N SER A 458 4.18 3.90 1.14
CA SER A 458 3.77 3.31 2.42
C SER A 458 4.37 1.92 2.65
N ASN A 459 4.75 1.24 1.57
CA ASN A 459 5.49 -0.01 1.60
C ASN A 459 6.95 0.25 1.23
N PRO A 460 7.92 -0.17 2.06
CA PRO A 460 9.32 -0.01 1.74
C PRO A 460 9.69 -0.83 0.50
N VAL A 461 10.57 -0.29 -0.33
CA VAL A 461 11.09 -1.00 -1.51
C VAL A 461 12.39 -1.68 -1.13
N LYS A 462 12.46 -3.00 -1.34
CA LYS A 462 13.68 -3.79 -1.15
C LYS A 462 14.15 -4.35 -2.49
N THR A 463 15.45 -4.27 -2.74
CA THR A 463 16.06 -4.86 -3.93
C THR A 463 16.62 -6.23 -3.56
N LEU A 464 16.38 -7.22 -4.42
CA LEU A 464 17.06 -8.51 -4.32
C LEU A 464 18.50 -8.36 -4.80
N GLU A 465 19.44 -8.46 -3.88
CA GLU A 465 20.85 -8.62 -4.18
C GLU A 465 21.19 -10.11 -4.29
N THR A 466 21.87 -10.48 -5.38
CA THR A 466 22.39 -11.84 -5.57
C THR A 466 23.90 -11.80 -5.40
N LEU A 467 24.40 -12.35 -4.30
CA LEU A 467 25.84 -12.46 -4.06
C LEU A 467 26.33 -13.76 -4.71
N HIS A 468 26.66 -13.66 -6.01
CA HIS A 468 27.01 -14.83 -6.84
C HIS A 468 28.17 -15.65 -6.28
N LEU A 469 29.14 -15.03 -5.61
CA LEU A 469 30.31 -15.71 -5.03
C LEU A 469 30.00 -16.51 -3.77
N SER A 470 29.01 -16.08 -2.98
CA SER A 470 28.61 -16.74 -1.75
C SER A 470 27.31 -17.53 -1.90
N GLN A 471 26.70 -17.53 -3.09
CA GLN A 471 25.41 -18.14 -3.39
C GLN A 471 24.27 -17.70 -2.45
N HIS A 472 24.40 -16.52 -1.84
CA HIS A 472 23.39 -15.97 -0.96
C HIS A 472 22.55 -14.91 -1.67
N TYR A 473 21.26 -14.90 -1.34
CA TYR A 473 20.34 -13.83 -1.70
C TYR A 473 20.10 -12.95 -0.48
N ARG A 474 20.10 -11.63 -0.66
CA ARG A 474 19.73 -10.69 0.41
C ARG A 474 18.74 -9.67 -0.11
N LEU A 475 17.69 -9.43 0.66
CA LEU A 475 16.83 -8.27 0.44
C LEU A 475 17.44 -7.06 1.14
N GLN A 476 17.82 -6.05 0.37
CA GLN A 476 18.37 -4.81 0.91
C GLN A 476 17.40 -3.64 0.70
N PRO A 477 17.32 -2.69 1.64
CA PRO A 477 16.62 -1.44 1.42
C PRO A 477 17.11 -0.78 0.13
N ARG A 478 16.19 -0.32 -0.71
CA ARG A 478 16.57 0.32 -1.97
C ARG A 478 17.27 1.65 -1.68
N PRO A 479 18.48 1.89 -2.23
CA PRO A 479 19.20 3.14 -2.01
C PRO A 479 18.47 4.31 -2.66
N THR A 480 18.59 5.49 -2.03
CA THR A 480 18.07 6.74 -2.60
C THR A 480 19.10 7.34 -3.56
N THR A 481 18.66 7.69 -4.77
CA THR A 481 19.50 8.33 -5.79
C THR A 481 19.01 9.74 -6.07
N LYS A 482 19.90 10.72 -5.99
CA LYS A 482 19.59 12.11 -6.33
C LYS A 482 19.68 12.34 -7.84
N CYS A 483 18.70 13.04 -8.40
CA CYS A 483 18.71 13.45 -9.81
C CYS A 483 17.95 14.77 -9.99
N SER A 484 18.17 15.46 -11.10
CA SER A 484 17.40 16.67 -11.42
C SER A 484 15.93 16.36 -11.64
N ALA A 485 15.05 17.23 -11.15
CA ALA A 485 13.63 17.17 -11.49
C ALA A 485 13.42 17.29 -13.03
N PRO A 486 12.32 16.75 -13.57
CA PRO A 486 11.94 16.96 -14.97
C PRO A 486 11.92 18.43 -15.39
N SER A 487 12.69 18.76 -16.43
CA SER A 487 12.74 20.10 -17.02
C SER A 487 11.50 20.38 -17.86
N ARG A 488 11.01 21.63 -17.80
CA ARG A 488 9.98 22.08 -18.73
C ARG A 488 10.54 22.18 -20.15
N ALA A 489 9.81 21.65 -21.10
CA ALA A 489 10.15 21.80 -22.52
C ALA A 489 9.87 23.23 -22.97
N SER A 490 10.79 23.81 -23.74
CA SER A 490 10.51 25.06 -24.46
C SER A 490 9.61 24.80 -25.68
N TRP A 491 8.97 25.86 -26.19
CA TRP A 491 8.18 25.74 -27.42
C TRP A 491 9.02 25.26 -28.60
N ASP A 492 10.20 25.86 -28.81
CA ASP A 492 11.09 25.51 -29.92
C ASP A 492 11.59 24.08 -29.83
N TYR A 493 11.89 23.60 -28.62
CA TYR A 493 12.22 22.20 -28.37
C TYR A 493 11.09 21.27 -28.84
N ASN A 494 9.86 21.54 -28.39
CA ASN A 494 8.70 20.75 -28.78
C ASN A 494 8.38 20.89 -30.28
N PHE A 495 8.59 22.06 -30.88
CA PHE A 495 8.42 22.26 -32.31
C PHE A 495 9.36 21.36 -33.11
N GLN A 496 10.66 21.36 -32.75
CA GLN A 496 11.65 20.50 -33.41
C GLN A 496 11.32 19.02 -33.22
N LEU A 497 10.94 18.58 -32.01
CA LEU A 497 10.52 17.20 -31.77
C LEU A 497 9.30 16.81 -32.62
N MET A 498 8.29 17.68 -32.68
CA MET A 498 7.09 17.43 -33.48
C MET A 498 7.42 17.37 -34.96
N PHE A 499 8.26 18.26 -35.45
CA PHE A 499 8.70 18.29 -36.85
C PHE A 499 9.47 17.01 -37.19
N GLN A 500 10.46 16.63 -36.38
CA GLN A 500 11.26 15.42 -36.60
C GLN A 500 10.42 14.14 -36.60
N LYS A 501 9.43 14.02 -35.70
CA LYS A 501 8.69 12.78 -35.51
C LYS A 501 7.45 12.64 -36.39
N PHE A 502 6.81 13.76 -36.76
CA PHE A 502 5.50 13.73 -37.41
C PHE A 502 5.44 14.45 -38.76
N SER A 503 6.43 15.28 -39.13
CA SER A 503 6.42 15.89 -40.47
C SER A 503 6.64 14.82 -41.55
N GLY A 504 5.98 15.01 -42.69
CA GLY A 504 6.10 14.09 -43.82
C GLY A 504 5.32 14.58 -45.04
N PRO A 505 5.27 13.79 -46.13
CA PRO A 505 4.65 14.21 -47.39
C PRO A 505 3.19 14.65 -47.28
N HIS A 506 2.48 14.15 -46.27
CA HIS A 506 1.06 14.40 -46.03
C HIS A 506 0.77 15.03 -44.67
N THR A 507 1.80 15.35 -43.88
CA THR A 507 1.62 15.90 -42.52
C THR A 507 2.42 17.16 -42.35
N VAL A 508 1.72 18.25 -42.04
CA VAL A 508 2.33 19.57 -41.81
C VAL A 508 2.39 19.85 -40.32
N VAL A 509 3.53 20.38 -39.84
CA VAL A 509 3.78 20.77 -38.44
C VAL A 509 4.01 22.28 -38.35
N GLY A 510 3.06 23.01 -37.78
CA GLY A 510 3.06 24.49 -37.71
C GLY A 510 3.12 25.23 -39.07
N PRO A 511 3.05 26.59 -39.10
CA PRO A 511 2.45 27.47 -38.10
C PRO A 511 1.03 27.99 -38.47
N SER A 512 0.32 28.37 -37.40
CA SER A 512 -0.71 29.41 -37.25
C SER A 512 -2.10 29.34 -37.91
N THR A 513 -2.26 28.90 -39.15
CA THR A 513 -3.62 28.88 -39.75
C THR A 513 -3.99 27.47 -40.17
N ALA A 514 -5.05 26.95 -39.54
CA ALA A 514 -5.64 25.69 -39.95
C ALA A 514 -5.93 25.73 -41.47
N PRO A 515 -5.45 24.75 -42.25
CA PRO A 515 -5.71 24.71 -43.67
C PRO A 515 -7.22 24.62 -43.91
N LEU A 516 -7.67 25.18 -45.04
CA LEU A 516 -9.06 25.01 -45.46
C LEU A 516 -9.33 23.52 -45.64
N ALA A 517 -10.50 23.07 -45.18
CA ALA A 517 -10.86 21.66 -45.25
C ALA A 517 -11.02 21.15 -46.70
N THR A 518 -11.06 22.06 -47.68
CA THR A 518 -11.15 21.79 -49.13
C THR A 518 -9.82 21.98 -49.86
N SER A 519 -8.72 22.32 -49.16
CA SER A 519 -7.43 22.52 -49.83
C SER A 519 -6.92 21.20 -50.43
N GLY A 520 -6.25 21.27 -51.60
CA GLY A 520 -5.71 20.08 -52.25
C GLY A 520 -4.71 19.29 -51.39
N SER A 521 -4.03 19.96 -50.46
CA SER A 521 -3.17 19.33 -49.46
C SER A 521 -3.93 18.53 -48.39
N MET A 522 -5.22 18.80 -48.18
CA MET A 522 -6.09 18.14 -47.20
C MET A 522 -7.11 17.19 -47.84
N CYS A 523 -7.37 17.34 -49.15
CA CYS A 523 -8.26 16.48 -49.94
C CYS A 523 -7.47 15.65 -50.96
N VAL A 524 -6.76 14.62 -50.49
CA VAL A 524 -5.96 13.74 -51.36
C VAL A 524 -6.73 12.50 -51.84
N ALA A 525 -7.86 12.18 -51.21
CA ALA A 525 -8.77 11.11 -51.61
C ALA A 525 -10.25 11.55 -51.58
N PRO A 526 -11.15 10.90 -52.32
CA PRO A 526 -12.59 11.23 -52.32
C PRO A 526 -13.23 11.22 -50.93
N MET A 527 -12.77 10.34 -50.04
CA MET A 527 -13.23 10.27 -48.66
C MET A 527 -12.92 11.55 -47.87
N ASP A 528 -11.78 12.19 -48.11
CA ASP A 528 -11.38 13.42 -47.42
C ASP A 528 -12.35 14.56 -47.72
N LEU A 529 -12.77 14.68 -48.98
CA LEU A 529 -13.76 15.65 -49.42
C LEU A 529 -15.14 15.35 -48.81
N SER A 530 -15.58 14.08 -48.81
CA SER A 530 -16.86 13.70 -48.22
C SER A 530 -16.96 14.04 -46.73
N ILE A 531 -15.88 13.84 -45.96
CA ILE A 531 -15.82 14.15 -44.53
C ILE A 531 -15.79 15.67 -44.31
N SER A 532 -15.06 16.41 -45.16
CA SER A 532 -15.02 17.87 -45.15
C SER A 532 -16.42 18.47 -45.34
N THR A 533 -17.16 18.01 -46.34
CA THR A 533 -18.52 18.47 -46.64
C THR A 533 -19.53 18.06 -45.57
N THR A 534 -19.45 16.82 -45.05
CA THR A 534 -20.39 16.30 -44.05
C THR A 534 -20.25 16.98 -42.69
N LEU A 535 -19.04 17.41 -42.32
CA LEU A 535 -18.79 18.09 -41.04
C LEU A 535 -19.12 19.59 -41.07
N GLY A 536 -19.40 20.18 -42.24
CA GLY A 536 -19.76 21.60 -42.38
C GLY A 536 -18.68 22.56 -41.86
N GLN A 537 -17.41 22.13 -41.81
CA GLN A 537 -16.31 22.94 -41.28
C GLN A 537 -15.52 23.59 -42.42
N GLU A 538 -15.44 24.92 -42.44
CA GLU A 538 -14.60 25.65 -43.40
C GLU A 538 -13.10 25.40 -43.17
N ARG A 539 -12.68 25.14 -41.92
CA ARG A 539 -11.29 24.91 -41.52
C ARG A 539 -11.10 23.53 -40.90
N ARG A 540 -9.93 22.93 -41.17
CA ARG A 540 -9.58 21.60 -40.69
C ARG A 540 -9.20 21.61 -39.20
N CYS A 541 -9.81 20.72 -38.42
CA CYS A 541 -9.37 20.42 -37.05
C CYS A 541 -7.95 19.81 -37.06
N CYS A 542 -7.07 20.24 -36.15
CA CYS A 542 -5.72 19.65 -36.04
C CYS A 542 -5.78 18.18 -35.57
N ASP A 543 -4.76 17.38 -35.91
CA ASP A 543 -4.80 15.95 -35.64
C ASP A 543 -4.93 15.65 -34.13
N THR A 544 -4.24 16.42 -33.28
CA THR A 544 -4.32 16.26 -31.82
C THR A 544 -5.75 16.46 -31.29
N CYS A 545 -6.43 17.53 -31.72
CA CYS A 545 -7.84 17.76 -31.37
C CYS A 545 -8.73 16.66 -31.93
N TYR A 546 -8.46 16.24 -33.17
CA TYR A 546 -9.25 15.24 -33.86
C TYR A 546 -9.18 13.88 -33.14
N VAL A 547 -7.99 13.39 -32.80
CA VAL A 547 -7.80 12.09 -32.13
C VAL A 547 -8.20 12.14 -30.65
N SER A 548 -7.97 13.28 -29.98
CA SER A 548 -8.38 13.46 -28.57
C SER A 548 -9.90 13.63 -28.43
N SER A 549 -10.60 14.02 -29.49
CA SER A 549 -12.05 14.22 -29.47
C SER A 549 -12.80 12.93 -29.22
N ALA A 550 -12.30 11.77 -29.68
CA ALA A 550 -12.80 10.42 -29.36
C ALA A 550 -14.35 10.29 -29.27
N GLY A 551 -15.10 11.00 -30.14
CA GLY A 551 -16.58 10.98 -30.19
C GLY A 551 -17.30 12.09 -29.40
N LYS A 552 -16.59 12.94 -28.67
CA LYS A 552 -17.09 14.15 -27.98
C LYS A 552 -16.60 15.43 -28.67
N ALA A 553 -17.26 16.56 -28.41
CA ALA A 553 -16.94 17.87 -29.02
C ALA A 553 -15.73 18.56 -28.36
N VAL A 554 -14.51 18.02 -28.53
CA VAL A 554 -13.29 18.84 -28.34
C VAL A 554 -13.18 19.76 -29.56
N ARG A 555 -13.55 21.02 -29.39
CA ARG A 555 -13.46 22.01 -30.47
C ARG A 555 -12.00 22.42 -30.68
N CYS A 556 -11.57 22.45 -31.94
CA CYS A 556 -10.25 22.95 -32.30
C CYS A 556 -10.31 24.47 -32.46
N GLU A 557 -10.25 25.17 -31.33
CA GLU A 557 -10.29 26.63 -31.27
C GLU A 557 -8.88 27.20 -31.19
N PRO A 558 -8.54 28.25 -31.95
CA PRO A 558 -7.29 28.99 -31.78
C PRO A 558 -7.16 29.49 -30.33
N GLU A 559 -5.98 29.40 -29.71
CA GLU A 559 -5.73 30.00 -28.40
C GLU A 559 -5.43 31.50 -28.58
N PRO A 560 -6.33 32.40 -28.15
CA PRO A 560 -6.13 33.83 -28.34
C PRO A 560 -4.87 34.29 -27.60
N GLY A 561 -4.01 35.07 -28.29
CA GLY A 561 -2.81 35.63 -27.68
C GLY A 561 -1.64 34.66 -27.49
N HIS A 562 -1.75 33.39 -27.92
CA HIS A 562 -0.60 32.49 -27.90
C HIS A 562 0.43 32.93 -28.96
N PRO A 563 1.71 33.16 -28.60
CA PRO A 563 2.70 33.81 -29.47
C PRO A 563 2.98 33.06 -30.78
N HIS A 564 2.70 31.76 -30.80
CA HIS A 564 2.95 30.86 -31.94
C HIS A 564 1.68 30.39 -32.68
N GLY A 565 0.50 30.92 -32.35
CA GLY A 565 -0.75 30.69 -33.12
C GLY A 565 -1.25 29.23 -33.15
N CYS A 566 -1.26 28.50 -32.04
CA CYS A 566 -1.78 27.14 -32.01
C CYS A 566 -3.22 27.06 -31.47
N CYS A 567 -3.85 25.88 -31.59
CA CYS A 567 -5.13 25.63 -30.93
C CYS A 567 -4.95 25.46 -29.43
N ARG A 568 -6.02 25.70 -28.68
CA ARG A 568 -6.07 25.61 -27.21
C ARG A 568 -5.54 24.29 -26.65
N LEU A 569 -5.87 23.15 -27.27
CA LEU A 569 -5.36 21.86 -26.83
C LEU A 569 -3.85 21.72 -27.06
N CYS A 570 -3.35 22.14 -28.23
CA CYS A 570 -1.92 22.11 -28.52
C CYS A 570 -1.13 23.06 -27.62
N ALA A 571 -1.72 24.20 -27.22
CA ALA A 571 -1.17 25.09 -26.20
C ALA A 571 -1.05 24.40 -24.82
N LEU A 572 -2.04 23.59 -24.41
CA LEU A 572 -1.94 22.78 -23.18
C LEU A 572 -0.80 21.76 -23.23
N TYR A 573 -0.47 21.24 -24.41
CA TYR A 573 0.73 20.42 -24.60
C TYR A 573 2.00 21.27 -24.84
N ASN A 574 1.95 22.60 -24.91
CA ASN A 574 3.09 23.46 -25.26
C ASN A 574 3.80 23.08 -26.58
N ARG A 575 3.05 22.83 -27.65
CA ARG A 575 3.62 22.38 -28.94
C ARG A 575 2.76 22.81 -30.15
N PRO A 576 3.28 22.78 -31.39
CA PRO A 576 2.51 23.18 -32.57
C PRO A 576 1.35 22.23 -32.89
N CYS A 577 0.39 22.73 -33.68
CA CYS A 577 -0.62 21.89 -34.32
C CYS A 577 -0.02 21.06 -35.47
N THR A 578 -0.62 19.91 -35.73
CA THR A 578 -0.35 19.08 -36.90
C THR A 578 -1.61 18.92 -37.74
N PHE A 579 -1.44 18.78 -39.05
CA PHE A 579 -2.55 18.60 -39.98
C PHE A 579 -2.22 17.51 -41.00
N THR A 580 -3.07 16.48 -41.03
CA THR A 580 -2.99 15.35 -41.96
C THR A 580 -4.35 15.11 -42.65
N PRO A 581 -4.39 14.80 -43.96
CA PRO A 581 -5.60 14.32 -44.64
C PRO A 581 -6.23 13.14 -43.88
N PHE A 582 -7.56 13.04 -43.84
CA PHE A 582 -8.23 12.03 -43.01
C PHE A 582 -7.84 10.60 -43.43
N SER A 583 -7.82 10.34 -44.73
CA SER A 583 -7.41 9.08 -45.32
C SER A 583 -6.04 8.62 -44.78
N GLN A 584 -5.07 9.53 -44.71
CA GLN A 584 -3.73 9.28 -44.18
C GLN A 584 -3.72 9.19 -42.65
N LEU A 585 -4.44 10.08 -41.96
CA LEU A 585 -4.52 10.09 -40.50
C LEU A 585 -5.10 8.77 -39.97
N SER A 586 -6.07 8.18 -40.66
CA SER A 586 -6.67 6.90 -40.28
C SER A 586 -5.65 5.76 -40.27
N THR A 587 -4.75 5.74 -41.25
CA THR A 587 -3.66 4.77 -41.33
C THR A 587 -2.58 5.04 -40.28
N LEU A 588 -2.18 6.31 -40.11
CA LEU A 588 -1.09 6.70 -39.21
C LEU A 588 -1.47 6.61 -37.73
N TRP A 589 -2.74 6.83 -37.38
CA TRP A 589 -3.27 6.62 -36.04
C TRP A 589 -3.54 5.13 -35.78
N GLY A 590 -4.03 4.44 -36.79
CA GLY A 590 -4.49 3.06 -36.73
C GLY A 590 -6.00 2.96 -36.92
N ASN A 591 -6.43 1.87 -37.55
CA ASN A 591 -7.82 1.60 -37.95
C ASN A 591 -8.39 0.31 -37.33
N ARG A 592 -7.75 -0.24 -36.29
CA ARG A 592 -8.24 -1.42 -35.56
C ARG A 592 -9.58 -1.13 -34.87
N LEU A 593 -10.47 -2.11 -34.88
CA LEU A 593 -11.74 -2.05 -34.13
C LEU A 593 -11.52 -2.18 -32.60
N PRO A 594 -12.41 -1.62 -31.77
CA PRO A 594 -13.55 -0.77 -32.15
C PRO A 594 -13.10 0.64 -32.55
N HIS A 595 -13.81 1.24 -33.50
CA HIS A 595 -13.60 2.63 -33.88
C HIS A 595 -14.23 3.59 -32.87
N VAL A 596 -13.73 4.82 -32.86
CA VAL A 596 -14.27 5.92 -32.06
C VAL A 596 -15.75 6.19 -32.38
N THR A 597 -16.12 6.22 -33.66
CA THR A 597 -17.51 6.36 -34.15
C THR A 597 -17.65 5.64 -35.49
N ALA A 598 -18.84 5.15 -35.84
CA ALA A 598 -19.10 4.48 -37.12
C ALA A 598 -18.73 5.33 -38.36
N THR A 599 -18.81 6.66 -38.26
CA THR A 599 -18.47 7.61 -39.32
C THR A 599 -17.01 8.07 -39.33
N ARG A 600 -16.20 7.65 -38.34
CA ARG A 600 -14.77 8.00 -38.23
C ARG A 600 -13.97 6.74 -37.90
N ALA A 601 -13.36 6.13 -38.91
CA ALA A 601 -12.55 4.91 -38.80
C ALA A 601 -11.20 5.11 -38.09
N LEU A 602 -11.18 5.82 -36.97
CA LEU A 602 -10.04 5.92 -36.08
C LEU A 602 -10.16 4.90 -34.97
N ALA A 603 -9.10 4.13 -34.76
CA ALA A 603 -9.02 3.17 -33.67
C ALA A 603 -9.19 3.86 -32.31
N ARG A 604 -10.05 3.28 -31.46
CA ARG A 604 -10.14 3.66 -30.04
C ARG A 604 -8.87 3.29 -29.25
N PHE A 605 -8.11 2.34 -29.80
CA PHE A 605 -6.87 1.80 -29.26
C PHE A 605 -5.81 1.87 -30.36
N PRO A 606 -5.14 3.03 -30.53
CA PRO A 606 -4.25 3.27 -31.66
C PRO A 606 -2.98 2.43 -31.57
N ASN A 607 -2.65 1.78 -32.68
CA ASN A 607 -1.41 1.02 -32.87
C ASN A 607 -0.47 1.65 -33.91
N GLY A 608 -0.90 2.71 -34.59
CA GLY A 608 -0.10 3.40 -35.59
C GLY A 608 1.01 4.29 -35.00
N PRO A 609 1.92 4.82 -35.84
CA PRO A 609 3.00 5.71 -35.41
C PRO A 609 2.50 7.01 -34.76
N PHE A 610 1.30 7.48 -35.10
CA PHE A 610 0.74 8.73 -34.58
C PHE A 610 0.05 8.56 -33.22
N ARG A 611 0.03 7.36 -32.62
CA ARG A 611 -0.57 7.13 -31.28
C ARG A 611 0.00 8.08 -30.21
N SER A 612 1.28 8.44 -30.33
CA SER A 612 1.98 9.38 -29.44
C SER A 612 1.70 10.86 -29.72
N LEU A 613 0.72 11.18 -30.57
CA LEU A 613 0.21 12.54 -30.70
C LEU A 613 -0.66 12.95 -29.51
N ALA A 614 -1.22 12.04 -28.73
CA ALA A 614 -2.07 12.40 -27.59
C ALA A 614 -2.00 11.34 -26.49
N TYR A 615 -2.63 11.65 -25.35
CA TYR A 615 -2.98 10.59 -24.41
C TYR A 615 -3.83 9.53 -25.11
N HIS A 616 -3.49 8.26 -24.94
CA HIS A 616 -4.18 7.17 -25.63
C HIS A 616 -4.27 5.91 -24.78
N ARG A 617 -5.25 5.07 -25.13
CA ARG A 617 -5.34 3.70 -24.62
C ARG A 617 -4.37 2.83 -25.40
N THR A 618 -3.61 2.04 -24.66
CA THR A 618 -2.48 1.25 -25.14
C THR A 618 -2.83 -0.19 -25.50
N MET A 619 -3.95 -0.68 -24.97
CA MET A 619 -4.42 -2.06 -25.06
C MET A 619 -5.93 -2.06 -25.28
N ASN A 620 -6.42 -2.85 -26.22
CA ASN A 620 -7.84 -3.07 -26.51
C ASN A 620 -8.49 -4.01 -25.46
N PRO A 621 -9.82 -4.21 -25.47
CA PRO A 621 -10.49 -5.02 -24.45
C PRO A 621 -10.03 -6.49 -24.45
N GLU A 622 -9.71 -7.04 -25.62
CA GLU A 622 -9.19 -8.41 -25.76
C GLU A 622 -7.80 -8.53 -25.10
N GLU A 623 -6.90 -7.59 -25.37
CA GLU A 623 -5.55 -7.52 -24.80
C GLU A 623 -5.57 -7.28 -23.28
N ILE A 624 -6.56 -6.54 -22.77
CA ILE A 624 -6.76 -6.34 -21.33
C ILE A 624 -7.35 -7.60 -20.68
N ALA A 625 -8.22 -8.33 -21.39
CA ALA A 625 -8.79 -9.59 -20.89
C ALA A 625 -7.82 -10.76 -20.97
N GLU A 626 -6.78 -10.66 -21.78
CA GLU A 626 -5.80 -11.71 -22.05
C GLU A 626 -5.01 -12.10 -20.78
N ILE A 627 -5.04 -13.39 -20.49
CA ILE A 627 -4.36 -13.99 -19.34
C ILE A 627 -3.08 -14.67 -19.81
N TRP A 628 -1.97 -14.32 -19.17
CA TRP A 628 -0.66 -14.84 -19.52
C TRP A 628 -0.14 -15.71 -18.38
N PRO A 629 0.36 -16.94 -18.65
CA PRO A 629 1.07 -17.70 -17.64
C PRO A 629 2.36 -16.97 -17.26
N VAL A 630 2.72 -17.00 -15.98
CA VAL A 630 3.98 -16.45 -15.47
C VAL A 630 4.69 -17.46 -14.59
N GLN A 631 5.98 -17.25 -14.42
CA GLN A 631 6.77 -18.03 -13.47
C GLN A 631 6.27 -17.76 -12.05
N VAL A 632 6.35 -18.78 -11.20
CA VAL A 632 6.07 -18.66 -9.76
C VAL A 632 6.87 -17.47 -9.21
N PRO A 633 6.21 -16.48 -8.59
CA PRO A 633 6.90 -15.34 -7.99
C PRO A 633 8.00 -15.82 -7.05
N LEU A 634 9.15 -15.16 -7.12
CA LEU A 634 10.33 -15.56 -6.35
C LEU A 634 10.05 -15.64 -4.84
N ASN A 635 9.20 -14.73 -4.36
CA ASN A 635 8.68 -14.66 -3.00
C ASN A 635 7.98 -15.95 -2.54
N GLU A 636 7.24 -16.60 -3.45
CA GLU A 636 6.52 -17.84 -3.21
C GLU A 636 7.46 -19.04 -3.25
N LYS A 637 8.49 -19.00 -4.12
CA LYS A 637 9.53 -20.05 -4.19
C LYS A 637 10.36 -20.16 -2.91
N PHE A 638 10.62 -19.02 -2.26
CA PHE A 638 11.42 -18.97 -1.03
C PHE A 638 10.57 -19.11 0.25
N GLY A 639 9.24 -19.21 0.13
CA GLY A 639 8.34 -19.26 1.29
C GLY A 639 8.40 -18.01 2.18
N VAL A 640 8.89 -16.88 1.66
CA VAL A 640 9.21 -15.65 2.43
C VAL A 640 7.94 -14.96 2.96
N TRP A 641 6.75 -15.36 2.47
CA TRP A 641 5.47 -14.68 2.74
C TRP A 641 4.35 -15.63 3.16
N ASN A 642 4.69 -16.82 3.71
CA ASN A 642 3.71 -17.82 4.15
C ASN A 642 2.98 -17.46 5.46
N ASP A 643 2.82 -16.17 5.77
CA ASP A 643 2.30 -15.72 7.07
C ASP A 643 0.98 -14.93 7.02
N ASP A 644 0.41 -14.66 5.84
CA ASP A 644 -0.89 -13.95 5.73
C ASP A 644 -2.08 -14.92 5.72
N GLU A 645 -2.02 -15.99 6.51
CA GLU A 645 -3.10 -16.98 6.48
C GLU A 645 -4.41 -16.53 7.14
N ASN A 646 -4.47 -15.42 7.90
CA ASN A 646 -5.74 -14.87 8.40
C ASN A 646 -5.54 -13.50 9.09
N GLU A 647 -5.10 -12.48 8.34
CA GLU A 647 -5.43 -11.10 8.71
C GLU A 647 -6.83 -10.82 8.15
N GLU A 648 -7.86 -11.12 8.95
CA GLU A 648 -9.11 -10.37 8.87
C GLU A 648 -8.73 -8.93 9.21
N GLU A 649 -8.31 -8.15 8.20
CA GLU A 649 -8.32 -6.70 8.30
C GLU A 649 -9.77 -6.33 8.61
N GLU A 650 -10.00 -6.03 9.88
CA GLU A 650 -11.23 -5.42 10.36
C GLU A 650 -11.46 -4.19 9.49
N GLN A 651 -12.51 -4.25 8.66
CA GLN A 651 -12.85 -3.20 7.73
C GLN A 651 -12.95 -1.87 8.49
N GLU A 652 -11.92 -1.04 8.38
CA GLU A 652 -12.04 0.39 8.58
C GLU A 652 -12.92 0.89 7.43
N GLY A 653 -14.23 0.80 7.62
CA GLY A 653 -15.19 1.52 6.82
C GLY A 653 -14.90 3.00 6.98
N GLU A 654 -14.09 3.56 6.06
CA GLU A 654 -14.09 4.98 5.76
C GLU A 654 -15.56 5.31 5.43
N GLY A 655 -16.26 5.96 6.37
CA GLY A 655 -17.56 6.54 6.10
C GLY A 655 -17.39 7.50 4.93
N GLU A 656 -18.05 7.19 3.83
CA GLU A 656 -18.17 8.11 2.70
C GLU A 656 -18.90 9.36 3.22
N GLU A 657 -18.17 10.47 3.40
CA GLU A 657 -18.78 11.78 3.17
C GLU A 657 -19.11 11.80 1.66
N GLU A 658 -20.40 11.74 1.38
CA GLU A 658 -20.93 12.01 0.04
C GLU A 658 -20.41 13.39 -0.41
N ASP A 659 -19.74 13.38 -1.57
CA ASP A 659 -19.32 14.58 -2.28
C ASP A 659 -20.53 15.53 -2.47
N ALA A 660 -20.34 16.78 -2.06
CA ALA A 660 -21.02 17.90 -2.69
C ALA A 660 -19.96 18.79 -3.37
N GLU A 661 -19.79 18.52 -4.68
CA GLU A 661 -19.38 19.39 -5.82
C GLU A 661 -18.26 18.86 -6.74
#